data_AF-A0AAW4FST7-F1
#
_entry.id   AF-A0AAW4FST7-F1
#
_cell.length_a   1.000
_cell.length_b   1.000
_cell.length_c   1.000
_cell.angle_alpha   90.00
_cell.angle_beta   90.00
_cell.angle_gamma   90.00
#
_symmetry.space_group_name_H-M   'P 1'
#
loop_
_entity.id
_entity.type
_entity.pdbx_description
1 polymer ?
#
loop_
_entity_poly.entity_id
_entity_poly.type
_entity_poly.pdbx_seq_one_letter_code
_entity_poly.pdbx_strand_id
1 'polypeptide(L)'
;MKYNTILAFALADATMLSSPALAVEFRPQAEIEGGFFSGGSAVSGGFFLPFVLDSGNAIFIDTRGTIENDKVRQGSIGAGYRFRANDQWVIGAYGYYDYLKSEYGNSFSQVSFGLEALSGDLEMRSNLYLPLSGAKTLSAFNAAYVRDHVLVVQEGKERGRRGLDAEIGRRLPVFDEGSDVQLKVFGGSYWYGGKNLDDMFGAKLRAELTFANLPGLSEGSTVSLGVTGTYDNEDKLKGAVMARLRIPFGATAKASDAFDPMVQRVERSSKIRTHAGPTGDVEAAQFVANGRNPGKVVNISSANGDAASINALIGAAGADALILADGNLGLNQSLTLGSGQALVGGGGSIAVRGARRGATASFVNHGAATTLTGYNPAQDVVTMASGSSIASLSVRGGLAGIAAADARNVSIDNVDISATNHDGIRFTRVDGAVVENSRIHDLFICENNTACEFSVYNPNKAPYAAVSAIGSTNVTVRDTTIDKVTYGVFAGGEFKKLSRTEYELITGTTDIKLDNVTISNSRREGVLLVAGKDIQLDRVTIDNSKQDRDMDLVVLQGTSNVAINDMRLAGGINGLMLISSPNLDATTTNVDVKGLKIDGTRNAGIFFNPVSGISLQDVTVTNAGTYGAYIYGSDYEFLGGAASNIVLNNMTVDKAGTAGLYFSGPAADIKGNVSVTNTPKDCLLDTGWAPGTITQAPGSVLTVNGSPLDQSNAASRCR
;
A
#
# COMPACT_ATOMS: atom_id res chain seq x y z
N MET A 1 -36.28 15.90 1.32
CA MET A 1 -37.75 16.04 1.19
C MET A 1 -38.40 14.68 1.44
N LYS A 2 -39.41 14.65 2.32
CA LYS A 2 -40.48 13.62 2.50
C LYS A 2 -39.95 12.20 2.80
N TYR A 3 -40.00 11.68 4.03
CA TYR A 3 -41.21 11.35 4.78
C TYR A 3 -41.08 11.65 6.29
N ASN A 4 -41.74 12.71 6.74
CA ASN A 4 -42.14 12.93 8.13
C ASN A 4 -43.63 12.61 8.20
N THR A 5 -44.02 11.51 8.85
CA THR A 5 -45.30 11.26 9.54
C THR A 5 -45.52 9.77 9.69
N ILE A 6 -45.51 9.28 10.93
CA ILE A 6 -46.47 8.36 11.57
C ILE A 6 -45.95 8.22 13.00
N LEU A 7 -46.33 9.18 13.84
CA LEU A 7 -46.29 9.07 15.30
C LEU A 7 -47.43 9.95 15.81
N ALA A 8 -48.64 9.44 15.71
CA ALA A 8 -49.86 10.01 16.25
C ALA A 8 -50.82 8.85 16.50
N PHE A 9 -51.60 8.95 17.59
CA PHE A 9 -52.35 7.91 18.31
C PHE A 9 -51.50 7.18 19.37
N ALA A 10 -51.67 7.37 20.68
CA ALA A 10 -52.69 8.09 21.44
C ALA A 10 -52.08 8.64 22.74
N LEU A 11 -52.14 9.96 22.90
CA LEU A 11 -51.89 10.69 24.14
C LEU A 11 -53.09 11.62 24.32
N ALA A 12 -54.20 11.05 24.77
CA ALA A 12 -55.41 11.76 25.13
C ALA A 12 -56.15 10.91 26.18
N ASP A 13 -55.73 11.07 27.42
CA ASP A 13 -56.60 11.25 28.59
C ASP A 13 -55.73 11.39 29.84
N ALA A 14 -55.16 12.59 29.97
CA ALA A 14 -54.53 13.06 31.20
C ALA A 14 -55.47 14.07 31.86
N THR A 15 -56.62 13.61 32.39
CA THR A 15 -57.38 14.33 33.42
C THR A 15 -58.32 13.37 34.13
N MET A 16 -57.79 12.70 35.16
CA MET A 16 -58.43 12.30 36.43
C MET A 16 -57.48 11.32 37.12
N LEU A 17 -56.28 11.78 37.49
CA LEU A 17 -55.45 11.07 38.47
C LEU A 17 -56.04 11.35 39.85
N SER A 18 -57.14 10.66 40.19
CA SER A 18 -57.42 10.37 41.60
C SER A 18 -56.21 9.62 42.12
N SER A 19 -55.47 10.17 43.09
CA SER A 19 -54.35 9.47 43.72
C SER A 19 -54.80 8.09 44.20
N PRO A 20 -54.36 6.97 43.61
CA PRO A 20 -54.35 5.73 44.35
C PRO A 20 -53.16 5.85 45.29
N ALA A 21 -53.40 5.60 46.58
CA ALA A 21 -52.31 5.26 47.46
C ALA A 21 -51.67 3.98 46.91
N LEU A 22 -50.49 4.09 46.26
CA LEU A 22 -49.69 2.94 45.84
C LEU A 22 -49.30 2.18 47.11
N ALA A 23 -50.07 1.14 47.46
CA ALA A 23 -49.71 0.23 48.53
C ALA A 23 -48.52 -0.63 48.03
N VAL A 24 -47.30 -0.19 48.34
CA VAL A 24 -46.08 -0.87 47.87
C VAL A 24 -45.90 -2.18 48.64
N GLU A 25 -46.22 -3.31 48.00
CA GLU A 25 -45.94 -4.67 48.53
C GLU A 25 -44.56 -5.20 48.08
N PHE A 26 -43.97 -4.69 46.99
CA PHE A 26 -42.62 -5.05 46.53
C PHE A 26 -41.60 -3.91 46.62
N ARG A 27 -40.41 -4.23 47.14
CA ARG A 27 -39.31 -3.26 47.30
C ARG A 27 -38.54 -3.07 45.98
N PRO A 28 -38.19 -1.83 45.61
CA PRO A 28 -37.14 -1.54 44.65
C PRO A 28 -35.87 -2.34 44.93
N GLN A 29 -35.15 -2.76 43.89
CA GLN A 29 -33.97 -3.61 44.02
C GLN A 29 -32.78 -3.00 43.29
N ALA A 30 -31.63 -3.02 43.95
CA ALA A 30 -30.34 -2.72 43.33
C ALA A 30 -29.66 -4.03 43.00
N GLU A 31 -29.11 -4.13 41.80
CA GLU A 31 -28.37 -5.30 41.33
C GLU A 31 -26.94 -4.91 40.95
N ILE A 32 -25.98 -5.74 41.36
CA ILE A 32 -24.59 -5.69 40.92
C ILE A 32 -24.19 -7.10 40.48
N GLU A 33 -23.66 -7.21 39.28
CA GLU A 33 -23.19 -8.47 38.70
C GLU A 33 -21.76 -8.31 38.23
N GLY A 34 -20.88 -9.23 38.64
CA GLY A 34 -19.52 -9.34 38.13
C GLY A 34 -19.31 -10.72 37.52
N GLY A 35 -18.59 -10.79 36.40
CA GLY A 35 -18.33 -12.07 35.75
C GLY A 35 -17.10 -12.10 34.87
N PHE A 36 -16.60 -13.31 34.67
CA PHE A 36 -15.55 -13.64 33.70
C PHE A 36 -16.16 -14.49 32.60
N PHE A 37 -15.79 -14.23 31.37
CA PHE A 37 -16.22 -14.98 30.21
C PHE A 37 -15.07 -15.19 29.24
N SER A 38 -15.23 -16.12 28.30
CA SER A 38 -14.24 -16.38 27.26
C SER A 38 -13.93 -15.10 26.47
N GLY A 39 -12.84 -14.43 26.82
CA GLY A 39 -12.37 -13.19 26.19
C GLY A 39 -12.44 -11.92 27.05
N GLY A 40 -12.87 -11.97 28.31
CA GLY A 40 -12.83 -10.78 29.17
C GLY A 40 -13.58 -10.88 30.49
N SER A 41 -13.78 -9.72 31.11
CA SER A 41 -14.58 -9.54 32.30
C SER A 41 -15.52 -8.35 32.16
N ALA A 42 -16.63 -8.40 32.89
CA ALA A 42 -17.59 -7.30 32.94
C ALA A 42 -18.16 -7.14 34.34
N VAL A 43 -18.51 -5.90 34.65
CA VAL A 43 -19.29 -5.53 35.83
C VAL A 43 -20.52 -4.77 35.35
N SER A 44 -21.69 -5.22 35.77
CA SER A 44 -22.97 -4.58 35.47
C SER A 44 -23.63 -4.12 36.77
N GLY A 45 -24.30 -2.98 36.71
CA GLY A 45 -25.09 -2.45 37.82
C GLY A 45 -26.42 -1.91 37.32
N GLY A 46 -27.45 -2.00 38.15
CA GLY A 46 -28.80 -1.64 37.74
C GLY A 46 -29.82 -1.53 38.85
N PHE A 47 -31.01 -1.07 38.48
CA PHE A 47 -32.18 -0.97 39.36
C PHE A 47 -33.39 -1.64 38.73
N PHE A 48 -34.07 -2.48 39.50
CA PHE A 48 -35.38 -3.05 39.19
C PHE A 48 -36.44 -2.43 40.10
N LEU A 49 -37.42 -1.77 39.51
CA LEU A 49 -38.42 -0.96 40.21
C LEU A 49 -39.82 -1.54 39.95
N PRO A 50 -40.34 -2.42 40.84
CA PRO A 50 -41.67 -2.99 40.72
C PRO A 50 -42.75 -2.05 41.30
N PHE A 51 -43.87 -1.96 40.60
CA PHE A 51 -45.07 -1.20 40.97
C PHE A 51 -46.26 -2.17 40.97
N VAL A 52 -46.76 -2.51 42.16
CA VAL A 52 -47.92 -3.39 42.34
C VAL A 52 -49.20 -2.60 42.11
N LEU A 53 -50.08 -3.16 41.30
CA LEU A 53 -51.44 -2.67 41.07
C LEU A 53 -52.39 -3.31 42.06
N ASP A 54 -53.53 -2.66 42.35
CA ASP A 54 -54.57 -3.18 43.26
C ASP A 54 -55.07 -4.60 42.90
N SER A 55 -54.88 -5.02 41.65
CA SER A 55 -55.21 -6.35 41.16
C SER A 55 -54.20 -7.45 41.53
N GLY A 56 -53.09 -7.12 42.21
CA GLY A 56 -51.98 -8.04 42.50
C GLY A 56 -51.01 -8.26 41.34
N ASN A 57 -51.15 -7.51 40.25
CA ASN A 57 -50.25 -7.52 39.09
C ASN A 57 -49.14 -6.48 39.27
N ALA A 58 -48.02 -6.64 38.57
CA ALA A 58 -46.88 -5.74 38.68
C ALA A 58 -46.50 -5.14 37.32
N ILE A 59 -46.33 -3.81 37.28
CA ILE A 59 -45.55 -3.14 36.25
C ILE A 59 -44.14 -2.97 36.81
N PHE A 60 -43.11 -3.08 35.99
CA PHE A 60 -41.74 -2.79 36.43
C PHE A 60 -41.00 -1.92 35.44
N ILE A 61 -40.03 -1.17 35.96
CA ILE A 61 -38.99 -0.48 35.20
C ILE A 61 -37.65 -1.12 35.58
N ASP A 62 -36.82 -1.40 34.58
CA ASP A 62 -35.51 -2.01 34.75
C ASP A 62 -34.45 -1.18 34.02
N THR A 63 -33.34 -0.92 34.69
CA THR A 63 -32.21 -0.16 34.17
C THR A 63 -30.92 -0.91 34.41
N ARG A 64 -30.02 -0.92 33.42
CA ARG A 64 -28.71 -1.57 33.53
C ARG A 64 -27.64 -0.77 32.81
N GLY A 65 -26.47 -0.65 33.42
CA GLY A 65 -25.23 -0.23 32.78
C GLY A 65 -24.17 -1.30 32.93
N THR A 66 -23.35 -1.50 31.90
CA THR A 66 -22.25 -2.47 31.93
C THR A 66 -20.93 -1.80 31.55
N ILE A 67 -19.94 -2.02 32.42
CA ILE A 67 -18.53 -1.72 32.20
C ILE A 67 -17.86 -3.03 31.80
N GLU A 68 -17.19 -3.03 30.66
CA GLU A 68 -16.47 -4.19 30.13
C GLU A 68 -15.06 -3.73 29.76
N ASN A 69 -14.04 -4.43 30.28
CA ASN A 69 -12.63 -4.09 30.13
C ASN A 69 -12.35 -2.59 30.41
N ASP A 70 -12.77 -2.12 31.59
CA ASP A 70 -12.57 -0.75 32.11
C ASP A 70 -13.24 0.39 31.32
N LYS A 71 -14.17 0.08 30.40
CA LYS A 71 -14.91 1.09 29.63
C LYS A 71 -16.41 0.87 29.76
N VAL A 72 -17.18 1.95 29.86
CA VAL A 72 -18.65 1.88 29.76
C VAL A 72 -19.00 1.48 28.33
N ARG A 73 -19.53 0.26 28.17
CA ARG A 73 -19.83 -0.32 26.85
C ARG A 73 -21.31 -0.43 26.58
N GLN A 74 -22.14 -0.69 27.59
CA GLN A 74 -23.54 -1.01 27.36
C GLN A 74 -24.45 -0.25 28.33
N GLY A 75 -25.67 0.03 27.86
CA GLY A 75 -26.75 0.57 28.66
C GLY A 75 -28.09 0.04 28.18
N SER A 76 -28.98 -0.28 29.11
CA SER A 76 -30.31 -0.80 28.84
C SER A 76 -31.34 -0.13 29.74
N ILE A 77 -32.48 0.21 29.16
CA ILE A 77 -33.68 0.62 29.92
C ILE A 77 -34.87 -0.13 29.37
N GLY A 78 -35.66 -0.72 30.25
CA GLY A 78 -36.83 -1.49 29.87
C GLY A 78 -37.96 -1.32 30.85
N ALA A 79 -39.13 -1.76 30.40
CA ALA A 79 -40.31 -1.87 31.22
C ALA A 79 -41.06 -3.15 30.87
N GLY A 80 -41.81 -3.66 31.82
CA GLY A 80 -42.62 -4.85 31.61
C GLY A 80 -43.80 -4.93 32.54
N TYR A 81 -44.62 -5.93 32.29
CA TYR A 81 -45.82 -6.23 33.04
C TYR A 81 -45.84 -7.72 33.37
N ARG A 82 -46.17 -8.05 34.62
CA ARG A 82 -46.33 -9.41 35.13
C ARG A 82 -47.67 -9.55 35.83
N PHE A 83 -48.35 -10.67 35.61
CA PHE A 83 -49.60 -11.00 36.30
C PHE A 83 -49.57 -12.44 36.80
N ARG A 84 -50.23 -12.72 37.93
CA ARG A 84 -50.42 -14.09 38.42
C ARG A 84 -51.57 -14.70 37.63
N ALA A 85 -51.27 -15.66 36.77
CA ALA A 85 -52.28 -16.39 36.00
C ALA A 85 -53.04 -17.39 36.87
N ASN A 86 -52.37 -17.95 37.89
CA ASN A 86 -52.91 -18.78 38.96
C ASN A 86 -51.88 -18.83 40.12
N ASP A 87 -52.13 -19.66 41.13
CA ASP A 87 -51.27 -19.80 42.31
C ASP A 87 -49.84 -20.31 42.00
N GLN A 88 -49.61 -20.84 40.80
CA GLN A 88 -48.34 -21.44 40.39
C GLN A 88 -47.59 -20.61 39.35
N TRP A 89 -48.28 -19.81 38.53
CA TRP A 89 -47.71 -19.19 37.33
C TRP A 89 -47.81 -17.67 37.32
N VAL A 90 -46.68 -17.04 37.05
CA VAL A 90 -46.57 -15.63 36.68
C VAL A 90 -46.24 -15.54 35.20
N ILE A 91 -47.06 -14.79 34.45
CA ILE A 91 -46.85 -14.55 33.03
C ILE A 91 -46.43 -13.09 32.86
N GLY A 92 -45.42 -12.85 32.03
CA GLY A 92 -44.90 -11.52 31.80
C GLY A 92 -44.57 -11.23 30.35
N ALA A 93 -44.61 -9.94 30.02
CA ALA A 93 -44.11 -9.41 28.76
C ALA A 93 -43.32 -8.13 29.04
N TYR A 94 -42.27 -7.90 28.27
CA TYR A 94 -41.40 -6.74 28.47
C TYR A 94 -40.78 -6.24 27.17
N GLY A 95 -40.32 -4.99 27.21
CA GLY A 95 -39.57 -4.36 26.13
C GLY A 95 -38.39 -3.56 26.67
N TYR A 96 -37.29 -3.55 25.93
CA TYR A 96 -36.07 -2.82 26.27
C TYR A 96 -35.56 -2.00 25.09
N TYR A 97 -34.97 -0.85 25.41
CA TYR A 97 -34.06 -0.12 24.56
C TYR A 97 -32.63 -0.35 25.04
N ASP A 98 -31.79 -0.80 24.11
CA ASP A 98 -30.39 -1.15 24.35
C ASP A 98 -29.46 -0.23 23.58
N TYR A 99 -28.34 0.08 24.20
CA TYR A 99 -27.23 0.82 23.62
C TYR A 99 -25.93 0.05 23.81
N LEU A 100 -25.11 0.01 22.76
CA LEU A 100 -23.77 -0.56 22.76
C LEU A 100 -22.79 0.42 22.12
N LYS A 101 -21.67 0.66 22.80
CA LYS A 101 -20.44 1.21 22.21
C LYS A 101 -19.49 0.04 21.91
N SER A 102 -19.40 -0.36 20.65
CA SER A 102 -18.61 -1.52 20.22
C SER A 102 -17.12 -1.34 20.45
N GLU A 103 -16.37 -2.44 20.35
CA GLU A 103 -14.90 -2.45 20.46
C GLU A 103 -14.24 -1.55 19.42
N TYR A 104 -14.85 -1.41 18.24
CA TYR A 104 -14.40 -0.53 17.15
C TYR A 104 -14.83 0.93 17.33
N GLY A 105 -15.45 1.29 18.46
CA GLY A 105 -15.88 2.65 18.75
C GLY A 105 -17.18 3.06 18.05
N ASN A 106 -17.90 2.13 17.43
CA ASN A 106 -19.21 2.42 16.84
C ASN A 106 -20.31 2.34 17.90
N SER A 107 -21.37 3.13 17.69
CA SER A 107 -22.54 3.12 18.55
C SER A 107 -23.69 2.39 17.85
N PHE A 108 -24.29 1.44 18.55
CA PHE A 108 -25.45 0.67 18.11
C PHE A 108 -26.58 0.79 19.13
N SER A 109 -27.80 0.74 18.60
CA SER A 109 -29.02 0.72 19.38
C SER A 109 -29.93 -0.39 18.88
N GLN A 110 -30.68 -0.98 19.80
CA GLN A 110 -31.57 -2.10 19.55
C GLN A 110 -32.81 -1.97 20.40
N VAL A 111 -33.95 -2.44 19.90
CA VAL A 111 -35.11 -2.74 20.73
C VAL A 111 -35.24 -4.24 20.88
N SER A 112 -35.62 -4.68 22.08
CA SER A 112 -35.91 -6.08 22.34
C SER A 112 -37.26 -6.26 23.01
N PHE A 113 -37.90 -7.39 22.73
CA PHE A 113 -39.19 -7.76 23.29
C PHE A 113 -39.09 -9.19 23.80
N GLY A 114 -39.71 -9.48 24.94
CA GLY A 114 -39.69 -10.82 25.49
C GLY A 114 -40.99 -11.21 26.18
N LEU A 115 -41.18 -12.52 26.27
CA LEU A 115 -42.27 -13.17 26.98
C LEU A 115 -41.68 -14.14 28.00
N GLU A 116 -42.28 -14.21 29.17
CA GLU A 116 -41.88 -15.12 30.24
C GLU A 116 -43.08 -15.81 30.88
N ALA A 117 -42.88 -17.07 31.26
CA ALA A 117 -43.77 -17.83 32.11
C ALA A 117 -42.93 -18.42 33.26
N LEU A 118 -43.22 -18.01 34.48
CA LEU A 118 -42.40 -18.28 35.65
C LEU A 118 -43.23 -18.96 36.73
N SER A 119 -42.74 -20.06 37.29
CA SER A 119 -43.23 -20.69 38.50
C SER A 119 -42.09 -20.86 39.50
N GLY A 120 -42.38 -21.40 40.70
CA GLY A 120 -41.33 -21.71 41.67
C GLY A 120 -40.29 -22.70 41.14
N ASP A 121 -40.72 -23.65 40.31
CA ASP A 121 -39.88 -24.77 39.84
C ASP A 121 -39.52 -24.71 38.36
N LEU A 122 -40.28 -23.99 37.53
CA LEU A 122 -40.14 -23.99 36.08
C LEU A 122 -40.16 -22.56 35.54
N GLU A 123 -39.24 -22.26 34.62
CA GLU A 123 -39.14 -20.96 33.97
C GLU A 123 -39.05 -21.16 32.46
N MET A 124 -39.81 -20.40 31.70
CA MET A 124 -39.73 -20.36 30.23
C MET A 124 -39.62 -18.92 29.79
N ARG A 125 -38.69 -18.64 28.89
CA ARG A 125 -38.46 -17.31 28.34
C ARG A 125 -38.22 -17.36 26.85
N SER A 126 -38.66 -16.32 26.16
CA SER A 126 -38.31 -16.07 24.77
C SER A 126 -38.06 -14.59 24.54
N ASN A 127 -37.10 -14.28 23.68
CA ASN A 127 -36.64 -12.93 23.40
C ASN A 127 -36.50 -12.70 21.89
N LEU A 128 -36.84 -11.50 21.43
CA LEU A 128 -36.63 -11.01 20.07
C LEU A 128 -35.77 -9.75 20.13
N TYR A 129 -34.74 -9.66 19.28
CA TYR A 129 -33.77 -8.58 19.22
C TYR A 129 -33.77 -7.92 17.84
N LEU A 130 -34.08 -6.63 17.79
CA LEU A 130 -34.23 -5.85 16.55
C LEU A 130 -33.29 -4.62 16.57
N PRO A 131 -32.13 -4.70 15.89
CA PRO A 131 -31.24 -3.56 15.74
C PRO A 131 -31.92 -2.39 15.04
N LEU A 132 -31.84 -1.21 15.66
CA LEU A 132 -32.32 0.06 15.09
C LEU A 132 -31.22 0.77 14.30
N SER A 133 -29.96 0.54 14.68
CA SER A 133 -28.81 1.15 14.03
C SER A 133 -28.47 0.46 12.70
N GLY A 134 -28.29 1.27 11.66
CA GLY A 134 -27.71 0.82 10.39
C GLY A 134 -26.22 0.46 10.51
N ALA A 135 -25.71 -0.15 9.46
CA ALA A 135 -24.30 -0.51 9.35
C ALA A 135 -23.36 0.69 9.47
N LYS A 136 -22.22 0.49 10.12
CA LYS A 136 -21.14 1.47 10.27
C LYS A 136 -19.95 1.05 9.44
N THR A 137 -19.35 1.96 8.69
CA THR A 137 -18.19 1.70 7.84
C THR A 137 -16.96 1.41 8.68
N LEU A 138 -16.20 0.38 8.31
CA LEU A 138 -14.92 0.03 8.91
C LEU A 138 -13.94 -0.35 7.79
N SER A 139 -13.14 0.62 7.35
CA SER A 139 -12.20 0.45 6.23
C SER A 139 -11.18 -0.66 6.45
N ALA A 140 -10.82 -0.96 7.70
CA ALA A 140 -9.92 -2.05 8.07
C ALA A 140 -10.42 -3.44 7.65
N PHE A 141 -11.72 -3.59 7.37
CA PHE A 141 -12.34 -4.83 6.90
C PHE A 141 -12.74 -4.78 5.42
N ASN A 142 -12.31 -3.76 4.67
CA ASN A 142 -12.50 -3.76 3.21
C ASN A 142 -11.76 -4.96 2.61
N ALA A 143 -12.41 -5.63 1.67
CA ALA A 143 -11.84 -6.79 0.99
C ALA A 143 -11.94 -6.62 -0.52
N ALA A 144 -10.95 -7.13 -1.26
CA ALA A 144 -11.00 -7.28 -2.70
C ALA A 144 -10.79 -8.75 -3.07
N TYR A 145 -11.59 -9.25 -4.00
CA TYR A 145 -11.54 -10.64 -4.45
C TYR A 145 -12.12 -10.78 -5.85
N VAL A 146 -11.92 -11.94 -6.47
CA VAL A 146 -12.49 -12.26 -7.78
C VAL A 146 -13.82 -12.97 -7.57
N ARG A 147 -14.88 -12.47 -8.21
CA ARG A 147 -16.19 -13.14 -8.27
C ARG A 147 -16.62 -13.22 -9.71
N ASP A 148 -16.90 -14.42 -10.21
CA ASP A 148 -17.35 -14.66 -11.59
C ASP A 148 -16.44 -14.03 -12.66
N HIS A 149 -15.11 -14.15 -12.49
CA HIS A 149 -14.07 -13.53 -13.35
C HIS A 149 -14.08 -11.99 -13.35
N VAL A 150 -14.67 -11.35 -12.34
CA VAL A 150 -14.64 -9.89 -12.16
C VAL A 150 -13.96 -9.57 -10.85
N LEU A 151 -13.02 -8.62 -10.87
CA LEU A 151 -12.42 -8.09 -9.66
C LEU A 151 -13.43 -7.18 -8.95
N VAL A 152 -13.76 -7.51 -7.71
CA VAL A 152 -14.74 -6.80 -6.90
C VAL A 152 -14.14 -6.31 -5.59
N VAL A 153 -14.68 -5.21 -5.08
CA VAL A 153 -14.42 -4.68 -3.75
C VAL A 153 -15.69 -4.78 -2.92
N GLN A 154 -15.53 -5.18 -1.66
CA GLN A 154 -16.59 -5.22 -0.67
C GLN A 154 -16.19 -4.39 0.54
N GLU A 155 -17.03 -3.42 0.90
CA GLU A 155 -16.76 -2.55 2.04
C GLU A 155 -16.81 -3.34 3.35
N GLY A 156 -15.84 -3.06 4.22
CA GLY A 156 -15.86 -3.48 5.61
C GLY A 156 -16.93 -2.70 6.37
N LYS A 157 -17.81 -3.40 7.07
CA LYS A 157 -18.83 -2.80 7.92
C LYS A 157 -18.98 -3.56 9.22
N GLU A 158 -19.33 -2.82 10.26
CA GLU A 158 -19.90 -3.37 11.49
C GLU A 158 -21.42 -3.22 11.48
N ARG A 159 -22.12 -4.27 11.87
CA ARG A 159 -23.59 -4.32 11.89
C ARG A 159 -24.08 -5.01 13.15
N GLY A 160 -25.19 -4.51 13.71
CA GLY A 160 -25.96 -5.26 14.68
C GLY A 160 -26.69 -6.44 14.02
N ARG A 161 -26.70 -7.59 14.67
CA ARG A 161 -27.47 -8.77 14.27
C ARG A 161 -28.86 -8.71 14.87
N ARG A 162 -29.88 -9.00 14.05
CA ARG A 162 -31.21 -9.32 14.59
C ARG A 162 -31.15 -10.74 15.13
N GLY A 163 -31.93 -11.05 16.14
CA GLY A 163 -31.91 -12.39 16.70
C GLY A 163 -33.11 -12.74 17.54
N LEU A 164 -33.15 -13.98 17.97
CA LEU A 164 -34.12 -14.53 18.89
C LEU A 164 -33.44 -15.55 19.81
N ASP A 165 -33.92 -15.69 21.04
CA ASP A 165 -33.57 -16.81 21.91
C ASP A 165 -34.78 -17.35 22.65
N ALA A 166 -34.66 -18.60 23.09
CA ALA A 166 -35.60 -19.22 24.00
C ALA A 166 -34.83 -20.07 25.03
N GLU A 167 -35.27 -20.04 26.27
CA GLU A 167 -34.65 -20.75 27.38
C GLU A 167 -35.73 -21.36 28.28
N ILE A 168 -35.50 -22.61 28.71
CA ILE A 168 -36.30 -23.30 29.73
C ILE A 168 -35.41 -23.65 30.91
N GLY A 169 -35.87 -23.36 32.12
CA GLY A 169 -35.14 -23.56 33.38
C GLY A 169 -35.93 -24.35 34.39
N ARG A 170 -35.27 -25.22 35.15
CA ARG A 170 -35.89 -26.00 36.23
C ARG A 170 -35.10 -25.92 37.52
N ARG A 171 -35.80 -25.76 38.65
CA ARG A 171 -35.25 -25.96 40.00
C ARG A 171 -34.95 -27.44 40.24
N LEU A 172 -33.74 -27.75 40.65
CA LEU A 172 -33.35 -29.11 40.99
C LEU A 172 -33.75 -29.42 42.45
N PRO A 173 -34.26 -30.62 42.74
CA PRO A 173 -34.67 -31.03 44.09
C PRO A 173 -33.46 -31.44 44.93
N VAL A 174 -32.45 -30.57 45.01
CA VAL A 174 -31.23 -30.77 45.82
C VAL A 174 -31.36 -30.11 47.19
N PHE A 175 -32.27 -29.13 47.30
CA PHE A 175 -32.61 -28.41 48.54
C PHE A 175 -34.13 -28.43 48.72
N ASP A 176 -34.59 -28.44 49.98
CA ASP A 176 -36.01 -28.47 50.32
C ASP A 176 -36.77 -27.24 49.77
N GLU A 177 -38.07 -27.39 49.52
CA GLU A 177 -38.91 -26.42 48.81
C GLU A 177 -38.89 -25.00 49.44
N GLY A 178 -38.74 -24.91 50.77
CA GLY A 178 -38.62 -23.66 51.53
C GLY A 178 -37.20 -23.28 51.98
N SER A 179 -36.16 -23.91 51.43
CA SER A 179 -34.77 -23.54 51.75
C SER A 179 -34.41 -22.15 51.22
N ASP A 180 -33.56 -21.42 51.95
CA ASP A 180 -32.91 -20.19 51.48
C ASP A 180 -31.88 -20.44 50.36
N VAL A 181 -31.74 -21.67 49.88
CA VAL A 181 -30.83 -22.05 48.79
C VAL A 181 -31.60 -22.73 47.66
N GLN A 182 -31.34 -22.28 46.42
CA GLN A 182 -31.90 -22.88 45.21
C GLN A 182 -30.82 -23.15 44.17
N LEU A 183 -30.86 -24.33 43.55
CA LEU A 183 -30.08 -24.67 42.37
C LEU A 183 -31.03 -24.78 41.17
N LYS A 184 -30.80 -23.97 40.13
CA LYS A 184 -31.55 -24.01 38.87
C LYS A 184 -30.64 -24.36 37.70
N VAL A 185 -31.14 -25.15 36.76
CA VAL A 185 -30.47 -25.49 35.50
C VAL A 185 -31.35 -25.09 34.33
N PHE A 186 -30.73 -24.50 33.31
CA PHE A 186 -31.38 -23.92 32.15
C PHE A 186 -30.78 -24.47 30.86
N GLY A 187 -31.64 -24.82 29.91
CA GLY A 187 -31.26 -25.16 28.54
C GLY A 187 -31.99 -24.26 27.57
N GLY A 188 -31.30 -23.80 26.53
CA GLY A 188 -31.88 -22.90 25.55
C GLY A 188 -31.16 -22.92 24.21
N SER A 189 -31.73 -22.21 23.25
CA SER A 189 -31.15 -21.99 21.94
C SER A 189 -31.34 -20.55 21.49
N TYR A 190 -30.53 -20.12 20.54
CA TYR A 190 -30.60 -18.79 19.97
C TYR A 190 -30.24 -18.80 18.49
N TRP A 191 -30.75 -17.81 17.78
CA TRP A 191 -30.41 -17.53 16.38
C TRP A 191 -30.15 -16.03 16.21
N TYR A 192 -29.12 -15.68 15.45
CA TYR A 192 -28.84 -14.30 15.06
C TYR A 192 -28.41 -14.22 13.59
N GLY A 193 -29.03 -13.32 12.84
CA GLY A 193 -28.74 -13.13 11.42
C GLY A 193 -28.80 -11.67 10.98
N GLY A 194 -28.68 -11.43 9.68
CA GLY A 194 -28.78 -10.09 9.12
C GLY A 194 -28.45 -10.03 7.63
N LYS A 195 -28.54 -8.83 7.04
CA LYS A 195 -28.16 -8.62 5.64
C LYS A 195 -26.66 -8.84 5.48
N ASN A 196 -26.26 -9.68 4.52
CA ASN A 196 -24.87 -10.02 4.20
C ASN A 196 -24.10 -10.59 5.40
N LEU A 197 -24.79 -11.33 6.26
CA LEU A 197 -24.23 -12.05 7.39
C LEU A 197 -24.66 -13.51 7.29
N ASP A 198 -23.76 -14.42 7.61
CA ASP A 198 -24.14 -15.80 7.85
C ASP A 198 -24.99 -15.90 9.11
N ASP A 199 -25.88 -16.90 9.15
CA ASP A 199 -26.73 -17.15 10.31
C ASP A 199 -25.92 -17.79 11.43
N MET A 200 -26.06 -17.26 12.64
CA MET A 200 -25.45 -17.77 13.85
C MET A 200 -26.50 -18.53 14.66
N PHE A 201 -26.41 -19.87 14.70
CA PHE A 201 -27.30 -20.71 15.49
C PHE A 201 -26.54 -21.38 16.62
N GLY A 202 -27.08 -21.32 17.83
CA GLY A 202 -26.40 -21.86 18.99
C GLY A 202 -27.30 -22.43 20.07
N ALA A 203 -26.68 -23.22 20.94
CA ALA A 203 -27.27 -23.77 22.15
C ALA A 203 -26.61 -23.14 23.39
N LYS A 204 -27.37 -23.08 24.49
CA LYS A 204 -26.97 -22.53 25.78
C LYS A 204 -27.34 -23.51 26.89
N LEU A 205 -26.41 -23.73 27.81
CA LEU A 205 -26.64 -24.42 29.07
C LEU A 205 -26.17 -23.51 30.20
N ARG A 206 -26.97 -23.34 31.24
CA ARG A 206 -26.64 -22.50 32.40
C ARG A 206 -27.07 -23.18 33.69
N ALA A 207 -26.25 -23.07 34.73
CA ALA A 207 -26.62 -23.47 36.09
C ALA A 207 -26.42 -22.27 37.03
N GLU A 208 -27.33 -22.08 37.96
CA GLU A 208 -27.33 -20.97 38.92
C GLU A 208 -27.64 -21.48 40.33
N LEU A 209 -26.71 -21.24 41.25
CA LEU A 209 -26.88 -21.49 42.68
C LEU A 209 -27.15 -20.16 43.37
N THR A 210 -28.31 -20.00 44.00
CA THR A 210 -28.72 -18.75 44.64
C THR A 210 -28.95 -18.96 46.13
N PHE A 211 -28.40 -18.07 46.95
CA PHE A 211 -28.65 -17.98 48.38
C PHE A 211 -29.50 -16.73 48.66
N ALA A 212 -30.53 -16.87 49.48
CA ALA A 212 -31.42 -15.81 49.93
C ALA A 212 -31.07 -15.33 51.34
N ASN A 213 -31.63 -14.18 51.72
CA ASN A 213 -31.61 -13.63 53.07
C ASN A 213 -30.19 -13.49 53.64
N LEU A 214 -29.33 -12.80 52.91
CA LEU A 214 -27.91 -12.68 53.22
C LEU A 214 -27.68 -11.97 54.58
N PRO A 215 -26.83 -12.51 55.46
CA PRO A 215 -26.52 -11.90 56.74
C PRO A 215 -25.98 -10.47 56.59
N GLY A 216 -26.55 -9.52 57.32
CA GLY A 216 -26.14 -8.11 57.31
C GLY A 216 -26.69 -7.27 56.15
N LEU A 217 -27.52 -7.85 55.28
CA LEU A 217 -28.26 -7.15 54.24
C LEU A 217 -29.77 -7.19 54.52
N SER A 218 -30.54 -6.43 53.75
CA SER A 218 -32.00 -6.44 53.84
C SER A 218 -32.59 -7.83 53.54
N GLU A 219 -33.68 -8.16 54.23
CA GLU A 219 -34.50 -9.34 53.92
C GLU A 219 -34.92 -9.36 52.44
N GLY A 220 -34.92 -10.54 51.82
CA GLY A 220 -35.12 -10.71 50.38
C GLY A 220 -33.86 -10.50 49.51
N SER A 221 -32.72 -10.16 50.12
CA SER A 221 -31.44 -10.08 49.41
C SER A 221 -31.01 -11.45 48.87
N THR A 222 -30.35 -11.47 47.71
CA THR A 222 -29.83 -12.71 47.13
C THR A 222 -28.42 -12.56 46.59
N VAL A 223 -27.63 -13.64 46.69
CA VAL A 223 -26.41 -13.81 45.90
C VAL A 223 -26.54 -15.05 45.02
N SER A 224 -26.35 -14.87 43.72
CA SER A 224 -26.38 -15.95 42.72
C SER A 224 -24.98 -16.20 42.18
N LEU A 225 -24.56 -17.46 42.14
CA LEU A 225 -23.36 -17.93 41.46
C LEU A 225 -23.78 -18.71 40.22
N GLY A 226 -23.37 -18.25 39.04
CA GLY A 226 -23.79 -18.82 37.77
C GLY A 226 -22.62 -19.34 36.95
N VAL A 227 -22.85 -20.45 36.24
CA VAL A 227 -21.97 -20.95 35.17
C VAL A 227 -22.77 -21.12 33.89
N THR A 228 -22.25 -20.65 32.76
CA THR A 228 -22.89 -20.74 31.45
C THR A 228 -21.93 -21.30 30.43
N GLY A 229 -22.39 -22.23 29.61
CA GLY A 229 -21.72 -22.71 28.41
C GLY A 229 -22.60 -22.45 27.18
N THR A 230 -21.99 -21.96 26.10
CA THR A 230 -22.67 -21.79 24.81
C THR A 230 -21.86 -22.40 23.69
N TYR A 231 -22.54 -22.93 22.68
CA TYR A 231 -21.90 -23.40 21.44
C TYR A 231 -22.69 -22.93 20.23
N ASP A 232 -22.00 -22.31 19.28
CA ASP A 232 -22.56 -21.91 17.99
C ASP A 232 -21.54 -22.08 16.85
N ASN A 233 -21.97 -21.86 15.61
CA ASN A 233 -21.17 -22.04 14.41
C ASN A 233 -20.11 -20.95 14.18
N GLU A 234 -20.21 -19.77 14.81
CA GLU A 234 -19.26 -18.66 14.67
C GLU A 234 -18.25 -18.61 15.84
N ASP A 235 -18.72 -18.39 17.06
CA ASP A 235 -17.93 -18.25 18.28
C ASP A 235 -17.42 -19.60 18.84
N LYS A 236 -17.95 -20.73 18.33
CA LYS A 236 -17.68 -22.09 18.85
C LYS A 236 -18.03 -22.19 20.33
N LEU A 237 -17.31 -22.99 21.11
CA LEU A 237 -17.56 -23.16 22.54
C LEU A 237 -17.08 -21.93 23.33
N LYS A 238 -17.98 -21.33 24.09
CA LYS A 238 -17.69 -20.24 25.04
C LYS A 238 -18.21 -20.59 26.42
N GLY A 239 -17.53 -20.08 27.46
CA GLY A 239 -17.90 -20.26 28.85
C GLY A 239 -17.95 -18.92 29.60
N ALA A 240 -18.79 -18.86 30.64
CA ALA A 240 -18.87 -17.73 31.55
C ALA A 240 -19.15 -18.19 32.99
N VAL A 241 -18.58 -17.47 33.94
CA VAL A 241 -18.86 -17.59 35.38
C VAL A 241 -19.26 -16.22 35.90
N MET A 242 -20.33 -16.14 36.69
CA MET A 242 -20.88 -14.90 37.21
C MET A 242 -21.20 -14.99 38.70
N ALA A 243 -21.11 -13.86 39.39
CA ALA A 243 -21.65 -13.64 40.72
C ALA A 243 -22.54 -12.40 40.68
N ARG A 244 -23.77 -12.51 41.19
CA ARG A 244 -24.77 -11.44 41.18
C ARG A 244 -25.31 -11.21 42.58
N LEU A 245 -25.23 -9.98 43.06
CA LEU A 245 -25.80 -9.51 44.32
C LEU A 245 -27.03 -8.66 44.02
N ARG A 246 -28.15 -8.97 44.68
CA ARG A 246 -29.40 -8.22 44.59
C ARG A 246 -29.87 -7.81 45.97
N ILE A 247 -30.13 -6.52 46.17
CA ILE A 247 -30.49 -5.92 47.46
C ILE A 247 -31.81 -5.16 47.32
N PRO A 248 -32.91 -5.64 47.92
CA PRO A 248 -34.14 -4.87 48.04
C PRO A 248 -34.01 -3.71 49.02
N PHE A 249 -34.46 -2.51 48.67
CA PHE A 249 -34.40 -1.33 49.52
C PHE A 249 -35.76 -0.62 49.64
N GLY A 250 -35.97 0.10 50.74
CA GLY A 250 -37.24 0.74 51.08
C GLY A 250 -38.01 0.02 52.21
N ALA A 251 -38.93 0.74 52.85
CA ALA A 251 -39.71 0.23 53.98
C ALA A 251 -41.08 -0.27 53.49
N THR A 252 -41.36 -1.55 53.69
CA THR A 252 -42.68 -2.17 53.47
C THR A 252 -42.99 -3.16 54.60
N ALA A 253 -44.27 -3.32 54.91
CA ALA A 253 -44.78 -4.03 56.08
C ALA A 253 -44.76 -5.58 55.98
N LYS A 254 -44.33 -6.15 54.85
CA LYS A 254 -44.17 -7.61 54.66
C LYS A 254 -42.80 -7.94 54.07
N ALA A 255 -42.23 -9.03 54.55
CA ALA A 255 -41.12 -9.73 53.91
C ALA A 255 -41.56 -10.24 52.52
N SER A 256 -40.88 -9.83 51.45
CA SER A 256 -41.08 -10.44 50.13
C SER A 256 -40.25 -11.71 50.04
N ASP A 257 -40.84 -12.83 49.63
CA ASP A 257 -40.10 -14.05 49.30
C ASP A 257 -38.99 -13.71 48.29
N ALA A 258 -37.75 -14.02 48.65
CA ALA A 258 -36.56 -13.75 47.84
C ALA A 258 -36.64 -14.43 46.47
N PHE A 259 -37.42 -15.51 46.36
CA PHE A 259 -37.59 -16.29 45.13
C PHE A 259 -38.92 -16.02 44.42
N ASP A 260 -39.71 -15.02 44.85
CA ASP A 260 -40.98 -14.69 44.19
C ASP A 260 -40.76 -14.36 42.70
N PRO A 261 -41.39 -15.10 41.77
CA PRO A 261 -41.27 -14.84 40.34
C PRO A 261 -41.66 -13.41 39.93
N MET A 262 -42.51 -12.72 40.71
CA MET A 262 -42.89 -11.33 40.44
C MET A 262 -41.73 -10.35 40.49
N VAL A 263 -40.71 -10.61 41.31
CA VAL A 263 -39.55 -9.73 41.51
C VAL A 263 -38.25 -10.33 41.00
N GLN A 264 -38.34 -11.41 40.22
CA GLN A 264 -37.19 -12.02 39.57
C GLN A 264 -36.64 -11.11 38.47
N ARG A 265 -35.32 -11.04 38.32
CA ARG A 265 -34.67 -10.34 37.22
C ARG A 265 -35.19 -10.83 35.86
N VAL A 266 -35.35 -9.92 34.90
CA VAL A 266 -35.57 -10.29 33.50
C VAL A 266 -34.30 -10.90 32.91
N GLU A 267 -34.39 -12.12 32.39
CA GLU A 267 -33.27 -12.82 31.78
C GLU A 267 -33.33 -12.73 30.25
N ARG A 268 -32.32 -12.07 29.68
CA ARG A 268 -32.16 -11.78 28.24
C ARG A 268 -30.70 -11.45 27.93
N SER A 269 -30.33 -11.45 26.66
CA SER A 269 -29.00 -11.00 26.22
C SER A 269 -28.95 -9.46 26.12
N SER A 270 -28.33 -8.80 27.11
CA SER A 270 -28.24 -7.33 27.13
C SER A 270 -27.21 -6.74 26.16
N LYS A 271 -26.22 -7.55 25.73
CA LYS A 271 -25.21 -7.12 24.76
C LYS A 271 -25.76 -7.24 23.34
N ILE A 272 -25.84 -6.13 22.63
CA ILE A 272 -26.15 -6.12 21.19
C ILE A 272 -25.08 -6.96 20.49
N ARG A 273 -25.48 -8.02 19.79
CA ARG A 273 -24.56 -8.83 18.99
C ARG A 273 -24.19 -8.06 17.73
N THR A 274 -22.91 -7.71 17.56
CA THR A 274 -22.40 -7.09 16.34
C THR A 274 -21.48 -8.04 15.57
N HIS A 275 -21.34 -7.81 14.27
CA HIS A 275 -20.37 -8.47 13.42
C HIS A 275 -19.64 -7.42 12.58
N ALA A 276 -18.31 -7.49 12.57
CA ALA A 276 -17.44 -6.65 11.76
C ALA A 276 -16.73 -7.51 10.71
N GLY A 277 -16.85 -7.14 9.44
CA GLY A 277 -16.29 -7.89 8.32
C GLY A 277 -16.66 -7.27 6.98
N PRO A 278 -16.27 -7.89 5.85
CA PRO A 278 -16.65 -7.44 4.51
C PRO A 278 -18.13 -7.73 4.24
N THR A 279 -19.01 -6.97 4.90
CA THR A 279 -20.48 -7.15 4.85
C THR A 279 -21.18 -6.01 4.11
N GLY A 280 -20.39 -5.11 3.51
CA GLY A 280 -20.84 -4.05 2.64
C GLY A 280 -21.49 -4.56 1.35
N ASP A 281 -21.93 -3.61 0.52
CA ASP A 281 -22.37 -3.94 -0.83
C ASP A 281 -21.13 -4.23 -1.69
N VAL A 282 -21.23 -5.21 -2.57
CA VAL A 282 -20.15 -5.57 -3.50
C VAL A 282 -20.23 -4.68 -4.74
N GLU A 283 -19.08 -4.22 -5.23
CA GLU A 283 -19.00 -3.47 -6.47
C GLU A 283 -17.75 -3.77 -7.29
N ALA A 284 -17.79 -3.45 -8.58
CA ALA A 284 -16.64 -3.59 -9.46
C ALA A 284 -15.47 -2.75 -8.95
N ALA A 285 -14.27 -3.30 -9.08
CA ALA A 285 -13.03 -2.63 -8.72
C ALA A 285 -12.57 -1.63 -9.80
N GLN A 286 -11.73 -0.69 -9.40
CA GLN A 286 -10.87 0.13 -10.24
C GLN A 286 -9.45 0.04 -9.72
N PHE A 287 -8.46 -0.01 -10.60
CA PHE A 287 -7.07 0.11 -10.19
C PHE A 287 -6.82 1.50 -9.62
N VAL A 288 -6.20 1.58 -8.45
CA VAL A 288 -5.84 2.88 -7.84
C VAL A 288 -4.76 3.59 -8.67
N ALA A 289 -3.82 2.84 -9.24
CA ALA A 289 -2.66 3.38 -9.95
C ALA A 289 -3.02 4.23 -11.17
N ASN A 290 -4.03 3.82 -11.96
CA ASN A 290 -4.38 4.48 -13.22
C ASN A 290 -5.88 4.79 -13.38
N GLY A 291 -6.71 4.44 -12.39
CA GLY A 291 -8.16 4.68 -12.41
C GLY A 291 -8.95 3.81 -13.40
N ARG A 292 -8.30 2.87 -14.11
CA ARG A 292 -8.96 1.99 -15.08
C ARG A 292 -9.79 0.91 -14.38
N ASN A 293 -10.86 0.50 -15.05
CA ASN A 293 -11.66 -0.65 -14.63
C ASN A 293 -10.97 -1.92 -15.15
N PRO A 294 -10.66 -2.90 -14.29
CA PRO A 294 -10.22 -4.21 -14.75
C PRO A 294 -11.32 -4.85 -15.58
N GLY A 295 -10.93 -5.43 -16.71
CA GLY A 295 -11.75 -6.30 -17.54
C GLY A 295 -11.90 -7.69 -16.90
N LYS A 296 -11.93 -8.73 -17.75
CA LYS A 296 -12.03 -10.11 -17.28
C LYS A 296 -10.78 -10.51 -16.49
N VAL A 297 -10.96 -11.17 -15.36
CA VAL A 297 -9.88 -11.78 -14.58
C VAL A 297 -9.63 -13.20 -15.08
N VAL A 298 -8.39 -13.53 -15.42
CA VAL A 298 -7.98 -14.87 -15.86
C VAL A 298 -6.72 -15.32 -15.12
N ASN A 299 -6.63 -16.62 -14.84
CA ASN A 299 -5.44 -17.23 -14.25
C ASN A 299 -4.62 -17.91 -15.33
N ILE A 300 -3.30 -17.78 -15.26
CA ILE A 300 -2.36 -18.51 -16.13
C ILE A 300 -1.30 -19.24 -15.30
N SER A 301 -0.97 -20.47 -15.70
CA SER A 301 0.09 -21.30 -15.14
C SER A 301 0.59 -22.29 -16.20
N SER A 302 1.59 -23.10 -15.86
CA SER A 302 2.05 -24.19 -16.73
C SER A 302 0.98 -25.24 -17.04
N ALA A 303 -0.08 -25.35 -16.23
CA ALA A 303 -1.19 -26.25 -16.50
C ALA A 303 -2.05 -25.79 -17.70
N ASN A 304 -1.93 -24.53 -18.12
CA ASN A 304 -2.63 -24.00 -19.30
C ASN A 304 -1.97 -24.39 -20.64
N GLY A 305 -0.85 -25.13 -20.61
CA GLY A 305 -0.16 -25.62 -21.80
C GLY A 305 1.03 -24.76 -22.18
N ASP A 306 1.31 -24.70 -23.48
CA ASP A 306 2.42 -23.92 -24.04
C ASP A 306 2.08 -22.41 -24.14
N ALA A 307 3.07 -21.61 -24.56
CA ALA A 307 2.88 -20.17 -24.69
C ALA A 307 1.80 -19.79 -25.71
N ALA A 308 1.52 -20.62 -26.73
CA ALA A 308 0.43 -20.39 -27.68
C ALA A 308 -0.94 -20.46 -26.97
N SER A 309 -1.11 -21.50 -26.16
CA SER A 309 -2.34 -21.75 -25.39
C SER A 309 -2.54 -20.66 -24.33
N ILE A 310 -1.48 -20.25 -23.63
CA ILE A 310 -1.50 -19.13 -22.68
C ILE A 310 -1.87 -17.82 -23.38
N ASN A 311 -1.25 -17.50 -24.52
CA ASN A 311 -1.59 -16.29 -25.28
C ASN A 311 -3.03 -16.29 -25.79
N ALA A 312 -3.58 -17.46 -26.18
CA ALA A 312 -4.98 -17.57 -26.56
C ALA A 312 -5.93 -17.25 -25.40
N LEU A 313 -5.60 -17.68 -24.17
CA LEU A 313 -6.36 -17.35 -22.96
C LEU A 313 -6.29 -15.85 -22.64
N ILE A 314 -5.08 -15.27 -22.71
CA ILE A 314 -4.86 -13.84 -22.50
C ILE A 314 -5.64 -13.02 -23.55
N GLY A 315 -5.58 -13.42 -24.81
CA GLY A 315 -6.32 -12.77 -25.91
C GLY A 315 -7.83 -12.87 -25.74
N ALA A 316 -8.34 -14.05 -25.35
CA ALA A 316 -9.76 -14.27 -25.10
C ALA A 316 -10.29 -13.51 -23.86
N ALA A 317 -9.40 -13.06 -22.96
CA ALA A 317 -9.78 -12.20 -21.83
C ALA A 317 -10.15 -10.77 -22.26
N GLY A 318 -9.64 -10.32 -23.41
CA GLY A 318 -9.94 -9.01 -23.99
C GLY A 318 -9.12 -7.86 -23.37
N ALA A 319 -9.42 -6.63 -23.80
CA ALA A 319 -8.75 -5.42 -23.31
C ALA A 319 -8.96 -5.22 -21.80
N ASP A 320 -8.01 -4.54 -21.16
CA ASP A 320 -8.00 -4.21 -19.74
C ASP A 320 -8.10 -5.42 -18.78
N ALA A 321 -7.95 -6.66 -19.28
CA ALA A 321 -8.01 -7.88 -18.48
C ALA A 321 -6.94 -7.89 -17.37
N LEU A 322 -7.30 -8.50 -16.24
CA LEU A 322 -6.36 -8.80 -15.16
C LEU A 322 -5.91 -10.27 -15.28
N ILE A 323 -4.64 -10.47 -15.57
CA ILE A 323 -4.00 -11.77 -15.70
C ILE A 323 -3.23 -12.08 -14.43
N LEU A 324 -3.64 -13.14 -13.74
CA LEU A 324 -2.99 -13.63 -12.52
C LEU A 324 -2.10 -14.81 -12.89
N ALA A 325 -0.79 -14.59 -12.88
CA ALA A 325 0.17 -15.64 -13.16
C ALA A 325 0.52 -16.42 -11.89
N ASP A 326 0.76 -17.72 -12.05
CA ASP A 326 1.00 -18.65 -10.96
C ASP A 326 2.13 -19.63 -11.31
N GLY A 327 3.17 -19.66 -10.46
CA GLY A 327 4.30 -20.57 -10.57
C GLY A 327 5.24 -20.30 -11.75
N ASN A 328 5.90 -21.36 -12.23
CA ASN A 328 6.91 -21.26 -13.29
C ASN A 328 6.30 -21.54 -14.67
N LEU A 329 6.44 -20.58 -15.59
CA LEU A 329 5.95 -20.68 -16.97
C LEU A 329 7.14 -20.68 -17.94
N GLY A 330 7.33 -21.78 -18.66
CA GLY A 330 8.30 -21.90 -19.74
C GLY A 330 7.68 -21.46 -21.07
N LEU A 331 8.34 -20.53 -21.76
CA LEU A 331 7.80 -19.85 -22.94
C LEU A 331 8.68 -20.14 -24.17
N ASN A 332 8.12 -20.84 -25.16
CA ASN A 332 8.76 -21.10 -26.45
C ASN A 332 8.55 -19.95 -27.47
N GLN A 333 7.72 -18.97 -27.12
CA GLN A 333 7.49 -17.71 -27.83
C GLN A 333 7.07 -16.63 -26.82
N SER A 334 7.02 -15.37 -27.23
CA SER A 334 6.66 -14.24 -26.36
C SER A 334 5.27 -14.40 -25.74
N LEU A 335 5.15 -14.12 -24.44
CA LEU A 335 3.88 -13.86 -23.80
C LEU A 335 3.43 -12.44 -24.17
N THR A 336 2.28 -12.31 -24.82
CA THR A 336 1.83 -11.02 -25.39
C THR A 336 0.71 -10.41 -24.55
N LEU A 337 0.96 -9.22 -23.99
CA LEU A 337 -0.05 -8.43 -23.30
C LEU A 337 -0.73 -7.47 -24.28
N GLY A 338 -2.05 -7.60 -24.39
CA GLY A 338 -2.93 -6.71 -25.14
C GLY A 338 -3.14 -5.36 -24.44
N SER A 339 -3.90 -4.47 -25.10
CA SER A 339 -4.08 -3.10 -24.60
C SER A 339 -4.75 -3.08 -23.22
N GLY A 340 -4.17 -2.31 -22.30
CA GLY A 340 -4.69 -2.14 -20.94
C GLY A 340 -4.50 -3.33 -20.00
N GLN A 341 -4.00 -4.47 -20.49
CA GLN A 341 -3.94 -5.70 -19.72
C GLN A 341 -2.90 -5.61 -18.60
N ALA A 342 -3.25 -6.10 -17.41
CA ALA A 342 -2.40 -6.11 -16.24
C ALA A 342 -2.00 -7.55 -15.88
N LEU A 343 -0.70 -7.85 -15.88
CA LEU A 343 -0.15 -9.13 -15.47
C LEU A 343 0.42 -9.02 -14.05
N VAL A 344 -0.09 -9.82 -13.11
CA VAL A 344 0.36 -9.83 -11.71
C VAL A 344 0.81 -11.22 -11.32
N GLY A 345 2.08 -11.37 -10.92
CA GLY A 345 2.61 -12.64 -10.43
C GLY A 345 2.09 -13.06 -9.05
N GLY A 346 2.24 -14.34 -8.71
CA GLY A 346 1.83 -14.88 -7.42
C GLY A 346 2.55 -14.23 -6.24
N GLY A 347 1.82 -13.95 -5.17
CA GLY A 347 2.26 -13.10 -4.06
C GLY A 347 2.16 -11.60 -4.34
N GLY A 348 1.95 -11.20 -5.60
CA GLY A 348 1.76 -9.82 -6.01
C GLY A 348 0.49 -9.20 -5.44
N SER A 349 0.55 -7.91 -5.14
CA SER A 349 -0.54 -7.15 -4.56
C SER A 349 -0.82 -5.89 -5.37
N ILE A 350 -2.11 -5.61 -5.60
CA ILE A 350 -2.56 -4.41 -6.31
C ILE A 350 -3.59 -3.65 -5.47
N ALA A 351 -3.40 -2.35 -5.39
CA ALA A 351 -4.35 -1.46 -4.74
C ALA A 351 -5.57 -1.22 -5.65
N VAL A 352 -6.75 -1.46 -5.11
CA VAL A 352 -8.03 -1.28 -5.81
C VAL A 352 -8.99 -0.42 -5.00
N ARG A 353 -9.92 0.22 -5.70
CA ARG A 353 -11.03 0.95 -5.08
C ARG A 353 -12.36 0.52 -5.68
N GLY A 354 -13.42 0.56 -4.89
CA GLY A 354 -14.78 0.36 -5.37
C GLY A 354 -15.20 1.48 -6.33
N ALA A 355 -15.71 1.12 -7.50
CA ALA A 355 -15.99 2.07 -8.59
C ALA A 355 -17.07 3.11 -8.27
N ARG A 356 -17.93 2.89 -7.25
CA ARG A 356 -19.04 3.81 -6.93
C ARG A 356 -18.84 4.51 -5.60
N ARG A 357 -18.34 3.80 -4.59
CA ARG A 357 -18.22 4.30 -3.22
C ARG A 357 -16.79 4.63 -2.81
N GLY A 358 -15.79 4.25 -3.62
CA GLY A 358 -14.39 4.63 -3.43
C GLY A 358 -13.68 3.92 -2.28
N ALA A 359 -14.30 2.91 -1.66
CA ALA A 359 -13.66 2.11 -0.61
C ALA A 359 -12.42 1.41 -1.18
N THR A 360 -11.27 1.62 -0.54
CA THR A 360 -9.99 1.05 -0.97
C THR A 360 -9.73 -0.29 -0.30
N ALA A 361 -9.15 -1.22 -1.04
CA ALA A 361 -8.69 -2.52 -0.56
C ALA A 361 -7.44 -2.93 -1.32
N SER A 362 -6.67 -3.86 -0.74
CA SER A 362 -5.62 -4.56 -1.47
C SER A 362 -6.17 -5.88 -1.99
N PHE A 363 -5.99 -6.14 -3.29
CA PHE A 363 -6.16 -7.47 -3.86
C PHE A 363 -4.80 -8.16 -3.92
N VAL A 364 -4.74 -9.42 -3.49
CA VAL A 364 -3.53 -10.23 -3.49
C VAL A 364 -3.73 -11.42 -4.42
N ASN A 365 -2.80 -11.62 -5.36
CA ASN A 365 -2.73 -12.86 -6.11
C ASN A 365 -2.15 -13.95 -5.19
N HIS A 366 -3.00 -14.86 -4.70
CA HIS A 366 -2.59 -15.95 -3.79
C HIS A 366 -1.88 -17.12 -4.48
N GLY A 367 -1.57 -17.02 -5.78
CA GLY A 367 -0.74 -17.99 -6.50
C GLY A 367 0.69 -18.07 -5.97
N ALA A 368 1.41 -19.13 -6.35
CA ALA A 368 2.84 -19.29 -6.12
C ALA A 368 3.64 -18.24 -6.91
N ALA A 369 4.76 -17.80 -6.32
CA ALA A 369 5.66 -16.80 -6.92
C ALA A 369 5.97 -17.12 -8.38
N THR A 370 5.81 -16.12 -9.25
CA THR A 370 5.85 -16.34 -10.70
C THR A 370 7.23 -16.13 -11.28
N THR A 371 7.68 -17.07 -12.11
CA THR A 371 8.83 -16.90 -13.01
C THR A 371 8.42 -17.20 -14.45
N LEU A 372 8.67 -16.24 -15.35
CA LEU A 372 8.54 -16.40 -16.80
C LEU A 372 9.92 -16.68 -17.40
N THR A 373 10.09 -17.83 -18.05
CA THR A 373 11.36 -18.22 -18.67
C THR A 373 11.22 -18.34 -20.18
N GLY A 374 11.81 -17.41 -20.93
CA GLY A 374 11.86 -17.48 -22.38
C GLY A 374 13.01 -18.37 -22.87
N TYR A 375 12.67 -19.42 -23.61
CA TYR A 375 13.67 -20.38 -24.13
C TYR A 375 14.25 -19.97 -25.49
N ASN A 376 13.59 -19.07 -26.22
CA ASN A 376 14.05 -18.63 -27.53
C ASN A 376 14.89 -17.33 -27.41
N PRO A 377 16.21 -17.37 -27.62
CA PRO A 377 17.07 -16.20 -27.49
C PRO A 377 16.87 -15.14 -28.58
N ALA A 378 16.02 -15.42 -29.58
CA ALA A 378 15.65 -14.50 -30.65
C ALA A 378 14.27 -13.83 -30.46
N GLN A 379 13.57 -14.14 -29.36
CA GLN A 379 12.25 -13.57 -29.06
C GLN A 379 12.23 -12.99 -27.65
N ASP A 380 11.58 -11.85 -27.48
CA ASP A 380 11.42 -11.22 -26.16
C ASP A 380 10.51 -12.09 -25.28
N VAL A 381 10.72 -12.13 -23.97
CA VAL A 381 9.93 -12.99 -23.08
C VAL A 381 8.50 -12.46 -22.96
N VAL A 382 8.36 -11.16 -22.73
CA VAL A 382 7.06 -10.46 -22.67
C VAL A 382 7.02 -9.32 -23.66
N THR A 383 5.94 -9.21 -24.44
CA THR A 383 5.66 -8.05 -25.29
C THR A 383 4.44 -7.28 -24.77
N MET A 384 4.55 -5.96 -24.71
CA MET A 384 3.58 -5.07 -24.06
C MET A 384 2.94 -4.11 -25.06
N ALA A 385 1.59 -4.07 -25.08
CA ALA A 385 0.83 -3.07 -25.82
C ALA A 385 0.52 -1.83 -24.97
N SER A 386 -0.08 -0.80 -25.58
CA SER A 386 -0.45 0.44 -24.88
C SER A 386 -1.35 0.21 -23.66
N GLY A 387 -1.02 0.84 -22.53
CA GLY A 387 -1.76 0.78 -21.26
C GLY A 387 -1.53 -0.49 -20.45
N SER A 388 -0.69 -1.42 -20.92
CA SER A 388 -0.42 -2.69 -20.22
C SER A 388 0.55 -2.51 -19.06
N SER A 389 0.43 -3.38 -18.06
CA SER A 389 1.29 -3.38 -16.90
C SER A 389 1.73 -4.79 -16.51
N ILE A 390 2.91 -4.90 -15.93
CA ILE A 390 3.45 -6.14 -15.38
C ILE A 390 3.96 -5.87 -13.97
N ALA A 391 3.62 -6.74 -13.02
CA ALA A 391 4.03 -6.58 -11.64
C ALA A 391 4.32 -7.88 -10.88
N SER A 392 5.27 -7.79 -9.94
CA SER A 392 5.56 -8.81 -8.91
C SER A 392 5.89 -10.20 -9.46
N LEU A 393 6.85 -10.29 -10.38
CA LEU A 393 7.31 -11.56 -10.94
C LEU A 393 8.78 -11.51 -11.37
N SER A 394 9.34 -12.67 -11.69
CA SER A 394 10.66 -12.79 -12.32
C SER A 394 10.58 -13.08 -13.81
N VAL A 395 11.46 -12.47 -14.60
CA VAL A 395 11.64 -12.74 -16.04
C VAL A 395 13.07 -13.24 -16.28
N ARG A 396 13.21 -14.34 -17.03
CA ARG A 396 14.49 -14.99 -17.33
C ARG A 396 14.60 -15.35 -18.81
N GLY A 397 15.78 -15.22 -19.40
CA GLY A 397 16.03 -15.66 -20.77
C GLY A 397 15.43 -14.72 -21.83
N GLY A 398 15.13 -15.27 -23.01
CA GLY A 398 14.66 -14.51 -24.17
C GLY A 398 15.70 -13.60 -24.81
N LEU A 399 15.29 -12.87 -25.85
CA LEU A 399 16.08 -11.80 -26.48
C LEU A 399 16.14 -10.59 -25.53
N ALA A 400 15.06 -9.83 -25.39
CA ALA A 400 14.84 -8.98 -24.23
C ALA A 400 13.94 -9.66 -23.20
N GLY A 401 14.10 -9.30 -21.92
CA GLY A 401 13.17 -9.75 -20.88
C GLY A 401 11.77 -9.19 -21.16
N ILE A 402 11.67 -7.88 -21.30
CA ILE A 402 10.41 -7.18 -21.59
C ILE A 402 10.61 -6.22 -22.76
N ALA A 403 9.67 -6.18 -23.69
CA ALA A 403 9.69 -5.24 -24.80
C ALA A 403 8.34 -4.54 -25.03
N ALA A 404 8.40 -3.26 -25.39
CA ALA A 404 7.26 -2.51 -25.91
C ALA A 404 7.70 -1.69 -27.13
N ALA A 405 6.87 -1.69 -28.17
CA ALA A 405 7.12 -0.94 -29.39
C ALA A 405 5.84 -0.21 -29.83
N ASP A 406 5.99 1.05 -30.26
CA ASP A 406 4.88 1.88 -30.74
C ASP A 406 3.71 1.94 -29.73
N ALA A 407 4.06 2.04 -28.44
CA ALA A 407 3.13 1.89 -27.32
C ALA A 407 3.08 3.14 -26.45
N ARG A 408 2.02 3.25 -25.65
CA ARG A 408 1.85 4.34 -24.68
C ARG A 408 1.50 3.83 -23.30
N ASN A 409 1.93 4.53 -22.25
CA ASN A 409 1.53 4.26 -20.86
C ASN A 409 1.77 2.81 -20.43
N VAL A 410 2.99 2.32 -20.55
CA VAL A 410 3.39 0.98 -20.08
C VAL A 410 4.04 1.05 -18.70
N SER A 411 3.77 0.06 -17.85
CA SER A 411 4.28 0.04 -16.46
C SER A 411 4.90 -1.29 -16.10
N ILE A 412 6.09 -1.26 -15.52
CA ILE A 412 6.85 -2.42 -15.02
C ILE A 412 7.18 -2.14 -13.56
N ASP A 413 6.59 -2.90 -12.64
CA ASP A 413 6.71 -2.65 -11.19
C ASP A 413 7.11 -3.91 -10.44
N ASN A 414 8.16 -3.84 -9.62
CA ASN A 414 8.63 -4.97 -8.81
C ASN A 414 8.89 -6.22 -9.67
N VAL A 415 9.68 -6.04 -10.74
CA VAL A 415 10.09 -7.13 -11.63
C VAL A 415 11.59 -7.38 -11.49
N ASP A 416 11.94 -8.64 -11.32
CA ASP A 416 13.32 -9.10 -11.33
C ASP A 416 13.64 -9.70 -12.71
N ILE A 417 14.61 -9.13 -13.44
CA ILE A 417 14.98 -9.51 -14.80
C ILE A 417 16.44 -9.97 -14.84
N SER A 418 16.71 -11.15 -15.40
CA SER A 418 18.08 -11.61 -15.60
C SER A 418 18.27 -12.61 -16.73
N ALA A 419 19.54 -12.88 -17.07
CA ALA A 419 19.94 -13.90 -18.04
C ALA A 419 19.31 -13.74 -19.44
N THR A 420 19.01 -12.52 -19.86
CA THR A 420 18.53 -12.24 -21.22
C THR A 420 19.69 -12.31 -22.22
N ASN A 421 19.38 -12.67 -23.47
CA ASN A 421 20.38 -12.78 -24.54
C ASN A 421 20.72 -11.40 -25.15
N HIS A 422 19.95 -10.36 -24.83
CA HIS A 422 20.16 -8.99 -25.26
C HIS A 422 19.83 -7.99 -24.13
N ASP A 423 18.74 -7.23 -24.24
CA ASP A 423 18.40 -6.18 -23.27
C ASP A 423 17.63 -6.74 -22.07
N GLY A 424 17.64 -6.06 -20.93
CA GLY A 424 16.69 -6.35 -19.87
C GLY A 424 15.29 -5.91 -20.28
N ILE A 425 15.17 -4.62 -20.59
CA ILE A 425 13.95 -3.96 -21.05
C ILE A 425 14.25 -3.19 -22.34
N ARG A 426 13.38 -3.33 -23.35
CA ARG A 426 13.50 -2.62 -24.64
C ARG A 426 12.25 -1.81 -24.95
N PHE A 427 12.44 -0.50 -25.10
CA PHE A 427 11.42 0.45 -25.55
C PHE A 427 11.81 1.04 -26.91
N THR A 428 10.89 0.94 -27.87
CA THR A 428 11.05 1.54 -29.19
C THR A 428 9.83 2.40 -29.49
N ARG A 429 10.01 3.72 -29.60
CA ARG A 429 8.92 4.69 -29.83
C ARG A 429 7.79 4.55 -28.80
N VAL A 430 8.16 4.52 -27.52
CA VAL A 430 7.20 4.46 -26.40
C VAL A 430 6.98 5.85 -25.82
N ASP A 431 5.72 6.21 -25.56
CA ASP A 431 5.32 7.47 -24.92
C ASP A 431 4.65 7.20 -23.57
N GLY A 432 5.36 7.48 -22.48
CA GLY A 432 4.93 7.15 -21.12
C GLY A 432 5.29 5.72 -20.73
N ALA A 433 6.53 5.52 -20.29
CA ALA A 433 6.97 4.25 -19.71
C ALA A 433 7.46 4.46 -18.28
N VAL A 434 7.05 3.58 -17.36
CA VAL A 434 7.54 3.58 -15.98
C VAL A 434 8.13 2.21 -15.66
N VAL A 435 9.39 2.21 -15.23
CA VAL A 435 10.07 1.06 -14.62
C VAL A 435 10.36 1.42 -13.17
N GLU A 436 9.81 0.67 -12.23
CA GLU A 436 9.96 0.96 -10.80
C GLU A 436 10.12 -0.27 -9.91
N ASN A 437 10.73 -0.06 -8.75
CA ASN A 437 10.95 -1.08 -7.71
C ASN A 437 11.61 -2.36 -8.25
N SER A 438 12.38 -2.27 -9.32
CA SER A 438 12.79 -3.41 -10.13
C SER A 438 14.28 -3.72 -9.95
N ARG A 439 14.66 -4.94 -10.34
CA ARG A 439 16.05 -5.39 -10.33
C ARG A 439 16.40 -5.99 -11.69
N ILE A 440 17.43 -5.48 -12.34
CA ILE A 440 17.90 -5.98 -13.63
C ILE A 440 19.35 -6.40 -13.46
N HIS A 441 19.65 -7.69 -13.63
CA HIS A 441 20.96 -8.19 -13.22
C HIS A 441 21.43 -9.40 -14.00
N ASP A 442 22.73 -9.68 -13.92
CA ASP A 442 23.35 -10.87 -14.54
C ASP A 442 22.89 -11.04 -16.02
N LEU A 443 22.91 -9.93 -16.77
CA LEU A 443 22.66 -9.95 -18.21
C LEU A 443 23.91 -10.39 -18.96
N PHE A 444 23.79 -10.63 -20.26
CA PHE A 444 24.95 -10.92 -21.09
C PHE A 444 25.99 -9.78 -21.03
N ILE A 445 27.22 -10.11 -20.65
CA ILE A 445 28.37 -9.20 -20.67
C ILE A 445 29.11 -9.38 -21.99
N CYS A 446 29.01 -8.39 -22.87
CA CYS A 446 29.75 -8.42 -24.12
C CYS A 446 31.19 -7.95 -23.93
N GLU A 447 32.16 -8.83 -24.13
CA GLU A 447 33.60 -8.53 -24.01
C GLU A 447 34.23 -7.93 -25.28
N ASN A 448 33.59 -8.09 -26.44
CA ASN A 448 34.12 -7.56 -27.69
C ASN A 448 33.89 -6.04 -27.76
N ASN A 449 34.98 -5.27 -27.87
CA ASN A 449 34.87 -3.81 -27.97
C ASN A 449 34.07 -3.40 -29.22
N THR A 450 34.59 -3.72 -30.40
CA THR A 450 34.01 -3.29 -31.69
C THR A 450 32.55 -3.70 -31.88
N ALA A 451 32.16 -4.89 -31.41
CA ALA A 451 30.80 -5.38 -31.61
C ALA A 451 29.75 -4.70 -30.71
N CYS A 452 30.19 -4.17 -29.57
CA CYS A 452 29.31 -3.76 -28.47
C CYS A 452 29.56 -2.32 -28.00
N GLU A 453 30.43 -1.59 -28.68
CA GLU A 453 30.56 -0.14 -28.51
C GLU A 453 29.39 0.56 -29.17
N PHE A 454 28.84 1.55 -28.48
CA PHE A 454 28.05 2.57 -29.15
C PHE A 454 28.93 3.26 -30.20
N SER A 455 28.35 3.58 -31.35
CA SER A 455 29.05 4.32 -32.38
C SER A 455 28.14 5.38 -32.98
N VAL A 456 28.68 6.57 -33.20
CA VAL A 456 28.02 7.60 -34.02
C VAL A 456 27.76 7.12 -35.45
N TYR A 457 28.48 6.11 -35.91
CA TYR A 457 28.25 5.47 -37.21
C TYR A 457 27.17 4.38 -37.16
N ASN A 458 26.56 4.15 -36.00
CA ASN A 458 25.38 3.31 -35.80
C ASN A 458 24.58 3.76 -34.55
N PRO A 459 24.00 4.97 -34.56
CA PRO A 459 23.50 5.63 -33.35
C PRO A 459 22.22 4.99 -32.76
N ASN A 460 21.56 4.10 -33.50
CA ASN A 460 20.38 3.37 -33.03
C ASN A 460 20.72 2.11 -32.21
N LYS A 461 21.98 1.92 -31.82
CA LYS A 461 22.42 0.67 -31.20
C LYS A 461 23.42 0.89 -30.07
N ALA A 462 22.97 0.64 -28.84
CA ALA A 462 23.79 0.23 -27.70
C ALA A 462 23.28 -1.14 -27.23
N PRO A 463 23.94 -2.25 -27.61
CA PRO A 463 23.38 -3.57 -27.38
C PRO A 463 23.57 -4.03 -25.93
N TYR A 464 22.69 -4.91 -25.45
CA TYR A 464 22.77 -5.53 -24.12
C TYR A 464 22.62 -4.56 -22.95
N ALA A 465 21.72 -3.57 -23.10
CA ALA A 465 21.43 -2.62 -22.04
C ALA A 465 20.44 -3.19 -21.03
N ALA A 466 20.57 -2.84 -19.75
CA ALA A 466 19.56 -3.16 -18.76
C ALA A 466 18.21 -2.53 -19.14
N VAL A 467 18.24 -1.25 -19.52
CA VAL A 467 17.11 -0.54 -20.12
C VAL A 467 17.58 0.15 -21.40
N SER A 468 16.93 -0.16 -22.52
CA SER A 468 17.15 0.48 -23.81
C SER A 468 15.89 1.23 -24.24
N ALA A 469 16.00 2.52 -24.54
CA ALA A 469 14.89 3.36 -25.00
C ALA A 469 15.28 4.15 -26.25
N ILE A 470 14.71 3.79 -27.40
CA ILE A 470 14.99 4.44 -28.69
C ILE A 470 13.77 5.23 -29.15
N GLY A 471 13.96 6.49 -29.51
CA GLY A 471 12.91 7.40 -29.98
C GLY A 471 11.72 7.51 -29.02
N SER A 472 11.96 7.36 -27.71
CA SER A 472 10.90 7.25 -26.69
C SER A 472 10.78 8.54 -25.89
N THR A 473 9.57 8.86 -25.42
CA THR A 473 9.26 10.08 -24.67
C THR A 473 8.64 9.73 -23.31
N ASN A 474 8.90 10.55 -22.29
CA ASN A 474 8.34 10.38 -20.95
C ASN A 474 8.64 8.98 -20.38
N VAL A 475 9.94 8.64 -20.31
CA VAL A 475 10.42 7.37 -19.76
C VAL A 475 11.01 7.63 -18.39
N THR A 476 10.44 6.99 -17.36
CA THR A 476 10.93 7.06 -15.99
C THR A 476 11.46 5.70 -15.56
N VAL A 477 12.69 5.65 -15.08
CA VAL A 477 13.23 4.52 -14.31
C VAL A 477 13.49 5.01 -12.90
N ARG A 478 12.84 4.39 -11.92
CA ARG A 478 13.00 4.79 -10.51
C ARG A 478 13.15 3.62 -9.57
N ASP A 479 13.75 3.85 -8.41
CA ASP A 479 13.86 2.86 -7.33
C ASP A 479 14.35 1.49 -7.84
N THR A 480 15.32 1.52 -8.76
CA THR A 480 15.73 0.36 -9.56
C THR A 480 17.22 0.08 -9.36
N THR A 481 17.55 -1.20 -9.20
CA THR A 481 18.93 -1.68 -9.08
C THR A 481 19.35 -2.41 -10.35
N ILE A 482 20.51 -2.06 -10.88
CA ILE A 482 21.08 -2.63 -12.10
C ILE A 482 22.47 -3.14 -11.76
N ASP A 483 22.76 -4.43 -12.00
CA ASP A 483 24.04 -5.03 -11.63
C ASP A 483 24.55 -6.05 -12.65
N LYS A 484 25.83 -5.97 -13.03
CA LYS A 484 26.48 -6.87 -14.00
C LYS A 484 25.73 -6.90 -15.33
N VAL A 485 25.89 -5.81 -16.06
CA VAL A 485 25.28 -5.59 -17.37
C VAL A 485 26.32 -5.07 -18.34
N THR A 486 26.05 -5.15 -19.65
CA THR A 486 26.93 -4.46 -20.61
C THR A 486 26.72 -2.95 -20.49
N TYR A 487 25.52 -2.44 -20.75
CA TYR A 487 25.14 -1.06 -20.48
C TYR A 487 24.10 -1.01 -19.36
N GLY A 488 24.12 0.05 -18.55
CA GLY A 488 23.05 0.31 -17.58
C GLY A 488 21.79 0.80 -18.28
N VAL A 489 21.66 2.11 -18.45
CA VAL A 489 20.55 2.74 -19.17
C VAL A 489 21.07 3.37 -20.45
N PHE A 490 20.51 2.97 -21.58
CA PHE A 490 20.67 3.63 -22.87
C PHE A 490 19.37 4.30 -23.27
N ALA A 491 19.41 5.61 -23.52
CA ALA A 491 18.30 6.30 -24.17
C ALA A 491 18.82 7.15 -25.34
N GLY A 492 18.34 6.87 -26.54
CA GLY A 492 18.85 7.46 -27.77
C GLY A 492 17.74 7.92 -28.71
N GLY A 493 17.97 9.00 -29.45
CA GLY A 493 17.11 9.34 -30.59
C GLY A 493 17.08 8.21 -31.61
N GLU A 494 15.99 8.13 -32.38
CA GLU A 494 15.90 7.26 -33.55
C GLU A 494 16.41 8.02 -34.77
N PHE A 495 17.43 7.47 -35.42
CA PHE A 495 18.10 8.10 -36.55
C PHE A 495 17.92 7.31 -37.84
N LYS A 496 17.89 8.05 -38.95
CA LYS A 496 17.98 7.49 -40.30
C LYS A 496 19.35 7.83 -40.88
N LYS A 497 20.00 6.83 -41.47
CA LYS A 497 21.28 7.03 -42.15
C LYS A 497 21.09 7.84 -43.44
N LEU A 498 21.82 8.96 -43.57
CA LEU A 498 21.83 9.77 -44.79
C LEU A 498 23.03 9.44 -45.68
N SER A 499 24.21 9.35 -45.08
CA SER A 499 25.47 9.09 -45.77
C SER A 499 26.36 8.13 -44.98
N ARG A 500 27.64 7.98 -45.35
CA ARG A 500 28.58 7.14 -44.59
C ARG A 500 28.74 7.62 -43.14
N THR A 501 28.62 8.92 -42.92
CA THR A 501 28.98 9.59 -41.66
C THR A 501 27.90 10.50 -41.09
N GLU A 502 26.78 10.69 -41.80
CA GLU A 502 25.71 11.60 -41.39
C GLU A 502 24.40 10.85 -41.17
N TYR A 503 23.69 11.30 -40.14
CA TYR A 503 22.42 10.75 -39.68
C TYR A 503 21.40 11.87 -39.46
N GLU A 504 20.15 11.58 -39.78
CA GLU A 504 19.00 12.46 -39.55
C GLU A 504 18.22 11.95 -38.34
N LEU A 505 17.95 12.81 -37.36
CA LEU A 505 17.07 12.48 -36.24
C LEU A 505 15.61 12.39 -36.74
N ILE A 506 15.01 11.21 -36.65
CA ILE A 506 13.61 10.95 -37.04
C ILE A 506 12.69 11.16 -35.83
N THR A 507 13.04 10.55 -34.71
CA THR A 507 12.26 10.62 -33.47
C THR A 507 13.19 10.96 -32.32
N GLY A 508 12.96 12.08 -31.65
CA GLY A 508 13.73 12.47 -30.46
C GLY A 508 13.45 11.56 -29.26
N THR A 509 14.40 11.52 -28.34
CA THR A 509 14.20 10.91 -27.02
C THR A 509 14.11 12.04 -25.99
N THR A 510 12.94 12.20 -25.37
CA THR A 510 12.61 13.41 -24.59
C THR A 510 11.99 13.06 -23.24
N ASP A 511 12.19 13.88 -22.20
CA ASP A 511 11.61 13.69 -20.87
C ASP A 511 12.00 12.33 -20.26
N ILE A 512 13.32 12.09 -20.18
CA ILE A 512 13.88 10.87 -19.58
C ILE A 512 14.28 11.16 -18.14
N LYS A 513 13.76 10.35 -17.22
CA LYS A 513 13.97 10.51 -15.78
C LYS A 513 14.58 9.27 -15.17
N LEU A 514 15.73 9.42 -14.54
CA LEU A 514 16.29 8.42 -13.64
C LEU A 514 16.21 8.97 -12.21
N ASP A 515 15.50 8.29 -11.33
CA ASP A 515 15.34 8.71 -9.93
C ASP A 515 15.67 7.56 -8.97
N ASN A 516 16.66 7.73 -8.10
CA ASN A 516 17.06 6.71 -7.13
C ASN A 516 17.44 5.38 -7.82
N VAL A 517 18.30 5.50 -8.83
CA VAL A 517 18.79 4.35 -9.62
C VAL A 517 20.23 4.05 -9.23
N THR A 518 20.51 2.79 -8.92
CA THR A 518 21.86 2.30 -8.63
C THR A 518 22.31 1.35 -9.72
N ILE A 519 23.47 1.62 -10.32
CA ILE A 519 24.08 0.82 -11.37
C ILE A 519 25.45 0.37 -10.86
N SER A 520 25.75 -0.92 -10.93
CA SER A 520 27.05 -1.45 -10.56
C SER A 520 27.55 -2.47 -11.56
N ASN A 521 28.88 -2.55 -11.69
CA ASN A 521 29.54 -3.53 -12.54
C ASN A 521 29.05 -3.50 -14.00
N SER A 522 28.80 -2.29 -14.54
CA SER A 522 28.52 -2.15 -15.96
C SER A 522 29.83 -2.21 -16.73
N ARG A 523 29.91 -3.08 -17.74
CA ARG A 523 31.14 -3.20 -18.56
C ARG A 523 31.34 -1.98 -19.47
N ARG A 524 30.26 -1.38 -19.93
CA ARG A 524 30.19 -0.13 -20.71
C ARG A 524 29.56 0.97 -19.85
N GLU A 525 29.13 2.05 -20.48
CA GLU A 525 28.48 3.17 -19.85
C GLU A 525 27.33 2.73 -18.94
N GLY A 526 27.34 3.23 -17.71
CA GLY A 526 26.22 3.05 -16.79
C GLY A 526 25.02 3.85 -17.29
N VAL A 527 25.23 5.06 -17.80
CA VAL A 527 24.21 5.87 -18.47
C VAL A 527 24.76 6.43 -19.78
N LEU A 528 24.10 6.12 -20.90
CA LEU A 528 24.40 6.67 -22.22
C LEU A 528 23.15 7.35 -22.79
N LEU A 529 23.23 8.66 -22.97
CA LEU A 529 22.16 9.49 -23.54
C LEU A 529 22.62 10.10 -24.87
N VAL A 530 21.88 9.83 -25.93
CA VAL A 530 22.25 10.23 -27.30
C VAL A 530 21.12 11.01 -27.95
N ALA A 531 21.38 12.29 -28.28
CA ALA A 531 20.36 13.22 -28.77
C ALA A 531 19.11 13.29 -27.86
N GLY A 532 19.35 13.25 -26.55
CA GLY A 532 18.30 13.40 -25.55
C GLY A 532 17.90 14.87 -25.35
N LYS A 533 16.66 15.11 -24.97
CA LYS A 533 16.18 16.43 -24.58
C LYS A 533 15.37 16.36 -23.29
N ASP A 534 15.50 17.37 -22.43
CA ASP A 534 14.73 17.50 -21.20
C ASP A 534 14.95 16.27 -20.29
N ILE A 535 16.16 16.14 -19.77
CA ILE A 535 16.63 14.96 -19.01
C ILE A 535 16.72 15.31 -17.52
N GLN A 536 16.29 14.40 -16.66
CA GLN A 536 16.43 14.51 -15.20
C GLN A 536 17.13 13.28 -14.63
N LEU A 537 18.27 13.47 -13.97
CA LEU A 537 19.04 12.42 -13.32
C LEU A 537 19.17 12.75 -11.82
N ASP A 538 18.25 12.22 -11.02
CA ASP A 538 18.16 12.50 -9.60
C ASP A 538 18.61 11.28 -8.78
N ARG A 539 19.55 11.48 -7.84
CA ARG A 539 20.05 10.42 -6.94
C ARG A 539 20.55 9.17 -7.71
N VAL A 540 21.27 9.38 -8.81
CA VAL A 540 21.86 8.29 -9.58
C VAL A 540 23.22 7.91 -9.00
N THR A 541 23.43 6.62 -8.75
CA THR A 541 24.71 6.07 -8.30
C THR A 541 25.24 5.07 -9.32
N ILE A 542 26.48 5.25 -9.77
CA ILE A 542 27.19 4.30 -10.65
C ILE A 542 28.50 3.90 -9.98
N ASP A 543 28.66 2.62 -9.67
CA ASP A 543 29.87 2.07 -9.03
C ASP A 543 30.48 0.93 -9.86
N ASN A 544 31.52 1.28 -10.60
CA ASN A 544 32.37 0.35 -11.33
C ASN A 544 33.78 0.26 -10.71
N SER A 545 33.97 0.68 -9.45
CA SER A 545 35.28 0.63 -8.77
C SER A 545 35.91 -0.78 -8.70
N LYS A 546 35.10 -1.83 -8.90
CA LYS A 546 35.51 -3.24 -8.88
C LYS A 546 35.75 -3.82 -10.28
N GLN A 547 35.61 -3.04 -11.34
CA GLN A 547 35.78 -3.48 -12.71
C GLN A 547 37.20 -3.17 -13.21
N ASP A 548 37.79 -4.11 -13.96
CA ASP A 548 39.17 -4.00 -14.45
C ASP A 548 39.29 -3.19 -15.77
N ARG A 549 38.17 -2.99 -16.48
CA ARG A 549 38.11 -2.41 -17.83
C ARG A 549 36.81 -1.65 -18.05
N ASP A 550 36.84 -0.37 -17.74
CA ASP A 550 35.64 0.46 -17.83
C ASP A 550 35.60 1.32 -19.10
N MET A 551 34.40 1.79 -19.41
CA MET A 551 34.17 2.97 -20.26
C MET A 551 33.87 4.18 -19.36
N ASP A 552 33.37 5.24 -19.96
CA ASP A 552 32.84 6.39 -19.22
C ASP A 552 31.61 5.98 -18.42
N LEU A 553 31.38 6.56 -17.24
CA LEU A 553 30.26 6.16 -16.40
C LEU A 553 28.94 6.77 -16.90
N VAL A 554 28.97 8.07 -17.19
CA VAL A 554 27.84 8.82 -17.77
C VAL A 554 28.30 9.55 -19.03
N VAL A 555 27.60 9.32 -20.14
CA VAL A 555 27.86 10.00 -21.42
C VAL A 555 26.61 10.73 -21.88
N LEU A 556 26.73 12.06 -22.04
CA LEU A 556 25.73 12.94 -22.63
C LEU A 556 26.20 13.37 -24.01
N GLN A 557 25.72 12.69 -25.04
CA GLN A 557 26.12 12.94 -26.41
C GLN A 557 25.01 13.61 -27.22
N GLY A 558 25.24 14.86 -27.65
CA GLY A 558 24.24 15.68 -28.32
C GLY A 558 22.99 15.93 -27.47
N THR A 559 23.10 15.88 -26.15
CA THR A 559 21.97 15.86 -25.21
C THR A 559 21.80 17.23 -24.54
N SER A 560 20.57 17.75 -24.52
CA SER A 560 20.28 19.12 -24.08
C SER A 560 19.20 19.22 -23.00
N ASN A 561 19.21 20.34 -22.26
CA ASN A 561 18.29 20.60 -21.14
C ASN A 561 18.35 19.49 -20.09
N VAL A 562 19.50 19.36 -19.44
CA VAL A 562 19.78 18.28 -18.49
C VAL A 562 19.86 18.84 -17.09
N ALA A 563 19.13 18.23 -16.15
CA ALA A 563 19.30 18.46 -14.72
C ALA A 563 19.88 17.20 -14.07
N ILE A 564 20.99 17.35 -13.35
CA ILE A 564 21.60 16.28 -12.55
C ILE A 564 21.62 16.73 -11.09
N ASN A 565 20.99 15.96 -10.20
CA ASN A 565 20.97 16.25 -8.76
C ASN A 565 21.46 15.06 -7.95
N ASP A 566 22.41 15.29 -7.04
CA ASP A 566 22.91 14.30 -6.06
C ASP A 566 23.45 13.00 -6.67
N MET A 567 24.32 13.12 -7.68
CA MET A 567 24.91 11.98 -8.40
C MET A 567 26.23 11.51 -7.77
N ARG A 568 26.46 10.19 -7.77
CA ARG A 568 27.70 9.54 -7.29
C ARG A 568 28.26 8.60 -8.35
N LEU A 569 29.52 8.79 -8.70
CA LEU A 569 30.20 8.05 -9.75
C LEU A 569 31.54 7.50 -9.20
N ALA A 570 31.81 6.21 -9.37
CA ALA A 570 33.05 5.59 -8.90
C ALA A 570 33.62 4.61 -9.94
N GLY A 571 34.94 4.67 -10.16
CA GLY A 571 35.63 3.92 -11.23
C GLY A 571 35.50 4.60 -12.59
N GLY A 572 35.55 3.83 -13.69
CA GLY A 572 35.36 4.40 -15.03
C GLY A 572 36.62 4.94 -15.71
N ILE A 573 36.54 5.22 -17.00
CA ILE A 573 37.54 6.04 -17.72
C ILE A 573 37.33 7.50 -17.37
N ASN A 574 36.17 8.06 -17.75
CA ASN A 574 35.71 9.35 -17.28
C ASN A 574 34.46 9.19 -16.41
N GLY A 575 34.29 10.07 -15.41
CA GLY A 575 33.08 10.09 -14.59
C GLY A 575 31.89 10.59 -15.40
N LEU A 576 31.91 11.88 -15.75
CA LEU A 576 30.90 12.53 -16.58
C LEU A 576 31.52 13.01 -17.89
N MET A 577 31.07 12.47 -19.02
CA MET A 577 31.49 12.90 -20.35
C MET A 577 30.37 13.64 -21.07
N LEU A 578 30.67 14.83 -21.57
CA LEU A 578 29.76 15.74 -22.25
C LEU A 578 30.29 15.97 -23.67
N ILE A 579 29.53 15.57 -24.68
CA ILE A 579 30.02 15.54 -26.07
C ILE A 579 28.98 16.12 -27.02
N SER A 580 29.34 17.12 -27.82
CA SER A 580 28.53 17.47 -29.00
C SER A 580 28.87 16.56 -30.17
N SER A 581 27.87 16.15 -30.96
CA SER A 581 28.07 15.21 -32.05
C SER A 581 27.65 15.81 -33.39
N PRO A 582 28.60 16.37 -34.16
CA PRO A 582 28.33 16.92 -35.48
C PRO A 582 27.73 15.88 -36.45
N ASN A 583 28.16 14.61 -36.35
CA ASN A 583 27.66 13.52 -37.18
C ASN A 583 26.17 13.22 -36.99
N LEU A 584 25.62 13.60 -35.83
CA LEU A 584 24.23 13.41 -35.45
C LEU A 584 23.44 14.72 -35.49
N ASP A 585 24.07 15.83 -35.90
CA ASP A 585 23.51 17.19 -35.83
C ASP A 585 22.90 17.51 -34.45
N ALA A 586 23.61 17.12 -33.39
CA ALA A 586 23.11 17.21 -32.03
C ALA A 586 24.18 17.82 -31.10
N THR A 587 23.79 18.81 -30.31
CA THR A 587 24.69 19.57 -29.42
C THR A 587 24.39 19.26 -27.96
N THR A 588 25.44 19.03 -27.17
CA THR A 588 25.29 18.93 -25.71
C THR A 588 25.38 20.32 -25.10
N THR A 589 24.26 20.79 -24.53
CA THR A 589 24.15 22.16 -23.98
C THR A 589 23.02 22.29 -22.95
N ASN A 590 23.02 23.37 -22.17
CA ASN A 590 22.07 23.61 -21.09
C ASN A 590 22.03 22.44 -20.10
N VAL A 591 23.21 22.08 -19.58
CA VAL A 591 23.38 21.02 -18.58
C VAL A 591 23.64 21.69 -17.23
N ASP A 592 22.75 21.48 -16.27
CA ASP A 592 22.88 21.96 -14.90
C ASP A 592 23.08 20.79 -13.95
N VAL A 593 24.18 20.82 -13.20
CA VAL A 593 24.58 19.76 -12.27
C VAL A 593 24.72 20.35 -10.89
N LYS A 594 24.03 19.76 -9.92
CA LYS A 594 24.09 20.14 -8.52
C LYS A 594 24.38 18.92 -7.64
N GLY A 595 25.50 18.96 -6.92
CA GLY A 595 25.90 17.87 -6.04
C GLY A 595 26.35 16.64 -6.82
N LEU A 596 27.58 16.68 -7.34
CA LEU A 596 28.19 15.56 -8.05
C LEU A 596 29.45 15.11 -7.31
N LYS A 597 29.56 13.80 -7.04
CA LYS A 597 30.75 13.20 -6.44
C LYS A 597 31.33 12.14 -7.38
N ILE A 598 32.58 12.29 -7.75
CA ILE A 598 33.31 11.38 -8.63
C ILE A 598 34.56 10.89 -7.90
N ASP A 599 34.80 9.58 -7.90
CA ASP A 599 35.98 8.98 -7.28
C ASP A 599 36.65 7.92 -8.17
N GLY A 600 37.98 7.96 -8.28
CA GLY A 600 38.76 6.84 -8.81
C GLY A 600 38.65 6.60 -10.32
N THR A 601 38.28 7.61 -11.12
CA THR A 601 38.28 7.52 -12.59
C THR A 601 39.70 7.37 -13.14
N ARG A 602 39.91 6.58 -14.20
CA ARG A 602 41.25 6.36 -14.79
C ARG A 602 41.82 7.57 -15.53
N ASN A 603 40.97 8.33 -16.24
CA ASN A 603 41.38 9.49 -17.02
C ASN A 603 40.96 10.79 -16.35
N ALA A 604 39.70 11.24 -16.55
CA ALA A 604 39.22 12.50 -16.02
C ALA A 604 37.97 12.33 -15.14
N GLY A 605 37.83 13.16 -14.11
CA GLY A 605 36.56 13.26 -13.41
C GLY A 605 35.43 13.68 -14.37
N ILE A 606 35.64 14.80 -15.06
CA ILE A 606 34.71 15.35 -16.06
C ILE A 606 35.44 15.59 -17.38
N PHE A 607 34.82 15.23 -18.50
CA PHE A 607 35.36 15.42 -19.85
C PHE A 607 34.39 16.22 -20.72
N PHE A 608 34.84 17.35 -21.25
CA PHE A 608 34.09 18.24 -22.14
C PHE A 608 34.61 18.08 -23.58
N ASN A 609 33.73 17.87 -24.58
CA ASN A 609 34.17 17.55 -25.95
C ASN A 609 33.26 18.00 -27.10
N PRO A 610 33.66 19.08 -27.79
CA PRO A 610 33.34 20.42 -27.36
C PRO A 610 31.86 20.58 -26.94
N VAL A 611 31.62 21.41 -25.95
CA VAL A 611 30.28 21.69 -25.43
C VAL A 611 30.16 23.13 -24.98
N SER A 612 28.92 23.60 -24.82
CA SER A 612 28.68 24.93 -24.28
C SER A 612 27.47 25.00 -23.36
N GLY A 613 27.42 26.01 -22.48
CA GLY A 613 26.26 26.24 -21.60
C GLY A 613 26.15 25.16 -20.52
N ILE A 614 27.25 24.90 -19.82
CA ILE A 614 27.33 23.89 -18.75
C ILE A 614 27.45 24.60 -17.41
N SER A 615 26.64 24.21 -16.43
CA SER A 615 26.66 24.71 -15.07
C SER A 615 26.92 23.56 -14.11
N LEU A 616 28.02 23.65 -13.36
CA LEU A 616 28.42 22.68 -12.37
C LEU A 616 28.48 23.36 -11.00
N GLN A 617 27.64 22.92 -10.07
CA GLN A 617 27.57 23.41 -8.70
C GLN A 617 27.85 22.28 -7.70
N ASP A 618 28.71 22.55 -6.72
CA ASP A 618 29.02 21.63 -5.62
C ASP A 618 29.53 20.27 -6.13
N VAL A 619 30.61 20.32 -6.92
CA VAL A 619 31.22 19.15 -7.56
C VAL A 619 32.51 18.74 -6.84
N THR A 620 32.63 17.48 -6.48
CA THR A 620 33.84 16.90 -5.89
C THR A 620 34.39 15.79 -6.78
N VAL A 621 35.65 15.93 -7.19
CA VAL A 621 36.41 14.89 -7.90
C VAL A 621 37.58 14.46 -7.02
N THR A 622 37.69 13.17 -6.73
CA THR A 622 38.78 12.59 -5.95
C THR A 622 39.48 11.47 -6.70
N ASN A 623 40.80 11.35 -6.51
CA ASN A 623 41.61 10.22 -7.01
C ASN A 623 41.49 9.98 -8.54
N ALA A 624 41.32 11.04 -9.33
CA ALA A 624 41.30 10.92 -10.78
C ALA A 624 42.70 10.55 -11.30
N GLY A 625 42.81 9.54 -12.14
CA GLY A 625 44.09 9.00 -12.61
C GLY A 625 44.90 10.00 -13.42
N THR A 626 44.26 10.95 -14.11
CA THR A 626 44.96 11.99 -14.87
C THR A 626 44.46 13.40 -14.54
N TYR A 627 43.19 13.73 -14.74
CA TYR A 627 42.68 15.10 -14.65
C TYR A 627 41.44 15.23 -13.77
N GLY A 628 41.29 16.35 -13.06
CA GLY A 628 40.01 16.68 -12.43
C GLY A 628 38.93 16.96 -13.49
N ALA A 629 39.22 17.89 -14.40
CA ALA A 629 38.45 18.16 -15.60
C ALA A 629 39.33 18.23 -16.85
N TYR A 630 38.92 17.55 -17.91
CA TYR A 630 39.50 17.63 -19.25
C TYR A 630 38.60 18.50 -20.14
N ILE A 631 39.08 19.69 -20.49
CA ILE A 631 38.32 20.69 -21.23
C ILE A 631 38.86 20.73 -22.65
N TYR A 632 38.13 20.10 -23.57
CA TYR A 632 38.48 20.10 -24.98
C TYR A 632 37.53 20.93 -25.82
N GLY A 633 38.10 21.90 -26.52
CA GLY A 633 37.46 22.67 -27.58
C GLY A 633 38.13 22.42 -28.92
N SER A 634 37.47 22.81 -30.00
CA SER A 634 37.99 22.74 -31.36
C SER A 634 38.08 24.13 -31.97
N ASP A 635 39.16 24.39 -32.74
CA ASP A 635 39.26 25.60 -33.58
C ASP A 635 38.27 25.60 -34.74
N TYR A 636 37.57 24.48 -34.98
CA TYR A 636 36.62 24.32 -36.04
C TYR A 636 35.18 24.29 -35.50
N GLU A 637 34.38 25.27 -35.89
CA GLU A 637 32.96 25.38 -35.50
C GLU A 637 32.15 24.11 -35.85
N PHE A 638 32.42 23.49 -36.99
CA PHE A 638 31.73 22.26 -37.40
C PHE A 638 32.05 21.05 -36.50
N LEU A 639 33.10 21.12 -35.68
CA LEU A 639 33.43 20.11 -34.66
C LEU A 639 32.88 20.47 -33.27
N GLY A 640 32.12 21.55 -33.15
CA GLY A 640 31.53 22.04 -31.89
C GLY A 640 32.20 23.31 -31.35
N GLY A 641 33.25 23.83 -32.01
CA GLY A 641 33.90 25.09 -31.64
C GLY A 641 34.55 25.05 -30.26
N ALA A 642 34.69 26.23 -29.63
CA ALA A 642 35.30 26.36 -28.32
C ALA A 642 34.44 25.72 -27.21
N ALA A 643 35.09 25.08 -26.25
CA ALA A 643 34.43 24.71 -24.98
C ALA A 643 34.08 26.00 -24.23
N SER A 644 32.79 26.34 -24.16
CA SER A 644 32.38 27.72 -23.87
C SER A 644 31.21 27.88 -22.91
N ASN A 645 31.11 29.02 -22.24
CA ASN A 645 30.01 29.32 -21.32
C ASN A 645 29.85 28.24 -20.23
N ILE A 646 30.96 27.91 -19.56
CA ILE A 646 31.00 26.87 -18.52
C ILE A 646 31.10 27.55 -17.15
N VAL A 647 30.24 27.15 -16.21
CA VAL A 647 30.25 27.61 -14.82
C VAL A 647 30.73 26.49 -13.92
N LEU A 648 31.81 26.72 -13.18
CA LEU A 648 32.38 25.81 -12.20
C LEU A 648 32.27 26.45 -10.80
N ASN A 649 31.12 26.30 -10.15
CA ASN A 649 30.86 26.91 -8.84
C ASN A 649 31.09 25.89 -7.72
N ASN A 650 32.00 26.22 -6.81
CA ASN A 650 32.39 25.33 -5.70
C ASN A 650 32.83 23.93 -6.17
N MET A 651 33.71 23.87 -7.17
CA MET A 651 34.31 22.62 -7.61
C MET A 651 35.58 22.32 -6.80
N THR A 652 35.74 21.09 -6.33
CA THR A 652 36.94 20.62 -5.63
C THR A 652 37.55 19.44 -6.36
N VAL A 653 38.85 19.50 -6.62
CA VAL A 653 39.64 18.39 -7.17
C VAL A 653 40.72 18.03 -6.16
N ASP A 654 40.72 16.78 -5.68
CA ASP A 654 41.76 16.26 -4.79
C ASP A 654 42.42 15.02 -5.42
N LYS A 655 43.76 14.98 -5.39
CA LYS A 655 44.56 13.84 -5.86
C LYS A 655 44.30 13.44 -7.32
N ALA A 656 44.20 14.42 -8.22
CA ALA A 656 44.31 14.11 -9.65
C ALA A 656 45.78 13.79 -9.99
N GLY A 657 46.01 12.81 -10.87
CA GLY A 657 47.36 12.31 -11.15
C GLY A 657 48.27 13.27 -11.91
N THR A 658 47.70 14.21 -12.68
CA THR A 658 48.45 15.18 -13.50
C THR A 658 48.07 16.62 -13.18
N ALA A 659 46.80 17.00 -13.37
CA ALA A 659 46.35 18.37 -13.17
C ALA A 659 44.89 18.48 -12.72
N GLY A 660 44.56 19.56 -12.02
CA GLY A 660 43.18 19.88 -11.66
C GLY A 660 42.32 20.14 -12.89
N LEU A 661 42.75 21.09 -13.72
CA LEU A 661 42.11 21.44 -15.00
C LEU A 661 43.08 21.27 -16.17
N TYR A 662 42.68 20.56 -17.22
CA TYR A 662 43.45 20.42 -18.45
C TYR A 662 42.72 21.07 -19.61
N PHE A 663 43.39 21.94 -20.36
CA PHE A 663 42.81 22.64 -21.51
C PHE A 663 43.50 22.18 -22.80
N SER A 664 42.71 21.65 -23.74
CA SER A 664 43.14 21.24 -25.08
C SER A 664 42.26 21.93 -26.11
N GLY A 665 42.87 22.69 -27.02
CA GLY A 665 42.15 23.60 -27.92
C GLY A 665 41.52 24.83 -27.22
N PRO A 666 40.62 25.56 -27.91
CA PRO A 666 40.06 26.81 -27.42
C PRO A 666 39.00 26.63 -26.32
N ALA A 667 39.19 27.31 -25.20
CA ALA A 667 38.23 27.44 -24.12
C ALA A 667 37.82 28.90 -23.90
N ALA A 668 36.52 29.17 -23.79
CA ALA A 668 35.98 30.53 -23.71
C ALA A 668 34.97 30.72 -22.58
N ASP A 669 34.98 31.87 -21.90
CA ASP A 669 33.95 32.25 -20.92
C ASP A 669 33.69 31.19 -19.84
N ILE A 670 34.77 30.62 -19.30
CA ILE A 670 34.72 29.72 -18.15
C ILE A 670 34.78 30.56 -16.88
N LYS A 671 33.83 30.39 -15.95
CA LYS A 671 33.76 31.18 -14.72
C LYS A 671 33.48 30.35 -13.48
N GLY A 672 33.76 30.91 -12.31
CA GLY A 672 33.51 30.30 -11.00
C GLY A 672 34.78 30.09 -10.17
N ASN A 673 34.76 29.11 -9.28
CA ASN A 673 35.82 28.81 -8.33
C ASN A 673 36.11 27.30 -8.24
N VAL A 674 37.37 26.95 -8.47
CA VAL A 674 37.90 25.59 -8.37
C VAL A 674 38.99 25.55 -7.30
N SER A 675 38.89 24.60 -6.37
CA SER A 675 39.94 24.31 -5.39
C SER A 675 40.65 23.03 -5.81
N VAL A 676 41.98 23.07 -5.94
CA VAL A 676 42.81 21.92 -6.34
C VAL A 676 43.80 21.62 -5.22
N THR A 677 43.71 20.41 -4.67
CA THR A 677 44.57 19.95 -3.56
C THR A 677 45.24 18.63 -3.88
N ASN A 678 46.42 18.39 -3.29
CA ASN A 678 47.19 17.16 -3.42
C ASN A 678 47.36 16.65 -4.87
N THR A 679 47.39 17.57 -5.82
CA THR A 679 47.45 17.33 -7.27
C THR A 679 48.71 18.03 -7.79
N PRO A 680 49.50 17.42 -8.69
CA PRO A 680 50.79 17.99 -9.09
C PRO A 680 50.71 19.40 -9.70
N LYS A 681 49.62 19.70 -10.40
CA LYS A 681 49.39 20.99 -11.06
C LYS A 681 47.95 21.46 -10.87
N ASP A 682 47.76 22.74 -10.59
CA ASP A 682 46.43 23.36 -10.55
C ASP A 682 45.73 23.26 -11.92
N CYS A 683 46.48 23.58 -12.97
CA CYS A 683 46.02 23.52 -14.35
C CYS A 683 47.17 23.22 -15.32
N LEU A 684 46.84 22.79 -16.54
CA LEU A 684 47.80 22.50 -17.61
C LEU A 684 47.20 22.85 -18.98
N LEU A 685 47.99 23.50 -19.85
CA LEU A 685 47.65 23.69 -21.25
C LEU A 685 48.30 22.59 -22.10
N ASP A 686 47.54 22.03 -23.03
CA ASP A 686 48.07 21.14 -24.07
C ASP A 686 49.08 21.90 -24.94
N THR A 687 50.24 21.29 -25.18
CA THR A 687 51.28 21.83 -26.08
C THR A 687 51.46 20.97 -27.34
N GLY A 688 50.63 19.95 -27.50
CA GLY A 688 50.67 18.98 -28.57
C GLY A 688 49.78 19.37 -29.75
N TRP A 689 48.88 18.46 -30.13
CA TRP A 689 48.14 18.53 -31.38
C TRP A 689 46.99 19.54 -31.39
N ALA A 690 46.44 19.89 -30.21
CA ALA A 690 45.42 20.93 -30.04
C ALA A 690 45.86 21.88 -28.92
N PRO A 691 46.71 22.88 -29.21
CA PRO A 691 47.25 23.79 -28.19
C PRO A 691 46.14 24.44 -27.35
N GLY A 692 46.24 24.32 -26.03
CA GLY A 692 45.23 24.85 -25.11
C GLY A 692 45.25 26.37 -25.05
N THR A 693 44.09 27.01 -25.19
CA THR A 693 43.95 28.46 -25.00
C THR A 693 42.74 28.79 -24.12
N ILE A 694 42.82 29.91 -23.41
CA ILE A 694 41.73 30.42 -22.56
C ILE A 694 41.43 31.85 -23.00
N THR A 695 40.16 32.17 -23.23
CA THR A 695 39.68 33.53 -23.54
C THR A 695 38.49 33.87 -22.65
N GLN A 696 38.56 34.97 -21.90
CA GLN A 696 37.52 35.41 -20.98
C GLN A 696 36.98 36.78 -21.40
N ALA A 697 35.67 36.90 -21.59
CA ALA A 697 35.00 38.19 -21.77
C ALA A 697 34.89 38.96 -20.44
N PRO A 698 34.68 40.29 -20.48
CA PRO A 698 34.45 41.08 -19.26
C PRO A 698 33.31 40.51 -18.40
N GLY A 699 33.62 40.18 -17.14
CA GLY A 699 32.67 39.58 -16.19
C GLY A 699 32.74 38.04 -16.09
N SER A 700 33.44 37.37 -17.01
CA SER A 700 33.77 35.95 -16.90
C SER A 700 35.06 35.79 -16.09
N VAL A 701 34.95 35.31 -14.85
CA VAL A 701 36.10 35.15 -13.94
C VAL A 701 36.15 33.72 -13.44
N LEU A 702 37.17 32.96 -13.88
CA LEU A 702 37.55 31.69 -13.29
C LEU A 702 38.63 31.91 -12.24
N THR A 703 38.42 31.41 -11.04
CA THR A 703 39.43 31.36 -9.99
C THR A 703 39.83 29.91 -9.73
N VAL A 704 41.14 29.66 -9.65
CA VAL A 704 41.69 28.35 -9.27
C VAL A 704 42.59 28.58 -8.08
N ASN A 705 42.30 27.93 -6.94
CA ASN A 705 42.95 28.18 -5.65
C ASN A 705 42.98 29.67 -5.25
N GLY A 706 41.85 30.36 -5.44
CA GLY A 706 41.65 31.77 -5.08
C GLY A 706 42.30 32.79 -6.02
N SER A 707 43.07 32.36 -7.02
CA SER A 707 43.72 33.26 -7.99
C SER A 707 43.00 33.24 -9.34
N PRO A 708 42.73 34.39 -9.99
CA PRO A 708 42.15 34.44 -11.34
C PRO A 708 42.97 33.69 -12.39
N LEU A 709 42.30 33.10 -13.38
CA LEU A 709 42.88 32.44 -14.53
C LEU A 709 42.25 32.99 -15.82
N ASP A 710 43.04 33.61 -16.67
CA ASP A 710 42.60 34.24 -17.92
C ASP A 710 43.70 34.20 -19.01
N GLN A 711 43.39 34.73 -20.19
CA GLN A 711 44.31 34.80 -21.34
C GLN A 711 45.66 35.46 -21.03
N SER A 712 45.73 36.37 -20.04
CA SER A 712 46.96 37.12 -19.74
C SER A 712 47.96 36.32 -18.91
N ASN A 713 47.49 35.32 -18.16
CA ASN A 713 48.32 34.57 -17.21
C ASN A 713 48.34 33.05 -17.44
N ALA A 714 47.41 32.48 -18.21
CA ALA A 714 47.27 31.05 -18.43
C ALA A 714 48.57 30.36 -18.89
N ALA A 715 49.28 30.94 -19.87
CA ALA A 715 50.53 30.39 -20.40
C ALA A 715 51.67 30.33 -19.37
N SER A 716 51.60 31.13 -18.30
CA SER A 716 52.58 31.11 -17.20
C SER A 716 52.14 30.22 -16.04
N ARG A 717 50.83 30.13 -15.78
CA ARG A 717 50.25 29.45 -14.61
C ARG A 717 49.95 27.97 -14.84
N CYS A 718 49.60 27.60 -16.08
CA CYS A 718 49.15 26.25 -16.43
C CYS A 718 50.23 25.51 -17.24
N ARG A 719 51.34 25.15 -16.58
CA ARG A 719 52.54 24.54 -17.20
C ARG A 719 52.85 23.17 -16.68
#